data_AF-K5W120-F1
#
_entry.id   AF-K5W120-F1
#
_cell.length_a   1.000
_cell.length_b   1.000
_cell.length_c   1.000
_cell.angle_alpha   90.00
_cell.angle_beta   90.00
_cell.angle_gamma   90.00
#
_symmetry.space_group_name_H-M   'P 1'
#
loop_
_entity.id
_entity.type
_entity.pdbx_description
1 polymer ?
#
loop_
_entity_poly.entity_id
_entity_poly.type
_entity_poly.pdbx_seq_one_letter_code
_entity_poly.pdbx_strand_id
1 'polypeptide(L)'
;MSTIYIQNAITARHGQGDGPISGEADRRASPQIRSHFLHVSPTLSPSLSCVLLIGFLVAYSPFTGPFPPRTHSCGALNASHVGQRVVLAGNLLPGRKGKRVSFFPLKDSHGTTQLILSDPQGFSDLANVPLESSVLVQGTVLPRPQEAKRQGSTGEIDVQVESFTVLNPASTLPFTPSNPFNLPGEDLRARYRYLDLRRTALSDNIRKRSQVAHLIRSSLHAQGMSPNFSLFLFRLTLAFLGFVEVETPVLLRSSPEGAREFLVPTRLSHSDPIQTQTERPSFYALQQSPQQPKQLLICSGGVDRYFQIAKCFRDEDGRKDRQPEFTQIDLEMAYVSWGQPAPAPLQFSDAWRIGGLEIRQVVESLIQKIWSQAEQIDLPDQFNVLTYGEAMTRYGSDKPDTRFGLEITNITPYLPTDILNAYDQNDQVLEGIIVRKSKDSEFIRASKACKDDHGTCHVHFSQTTASTWLTDSGLDCDFLKNLTADDHAQVNASLELRHGDDMWLSKRPQSPRGGSTALGKTRLDISELAQARGDFTITRDPHFLWITEFPLFTHADEDKDHLAKGRWSSSHHPFTAPMWQDIEAMYRGDIEKVRGQHYDLVLNGVEIGGGSVRVHDAHMQDYIFSKILQLTEEEKSPFDQLLHALECGAPPHGGIALGFDRLMAILCKTQSIRDVIAFPKSGNGTDPLFKSPSTVKEAMLHQYGLRSRGTEQK
;
A
#
# COMPACT_ATOMS: atom_id res chain seq x y z
N MET A 1 1.71 -52.03 39.24
CA MET A 1 0.85 -52.11 40.43
C MET A 1 0.52 -50.69 40.83
N SER A 2 -0.76 -50.35 40.72
CA SER A 2 -1.27 -48.98 40.67
C SER A 2 -1.83 -48.57 42.02
N THR A 3 -1.60 -47.33 42.45
CA THR A 3 -2.55 -46.61 43.32
C THR A 3 -2.32 -45.09 43.20
N ILE A 4 -3.26 -44.37 42.61
CA ILE A 4 -3.46 -42.93 42.87
C ILE A 4 -4.96 -42.68 43.02
N TYR A 5 -5.32 -42.11 44.18
CA TYR A 5 -6.63 -41.66 44.61
C TYR A 5 -6.99 -40.31 43.98
N ILE A 6 -8.27 -40.08 43.69
CA ILE A 6 -8.85 -38.74 43.49
C ILE A 6 -10.02 -38.57 44.47
N GLN A 7 -9.93 -37.56 45.33
CA GLN A 7 -10.93 -37.13 46.29
C GLN A 7 -11.72 -35.95 45.70
N ASN A 8 -13.06 -36.05 45.70
CA ASN A 8 -13.97 -34.93 45.46
C ASN A 8 -14.39 -34.33 46.81
N ALA A 9 -14.25 -33.01 46.98
CA ALA A 9 -14.74 -32.27 48.13
C ALA A 9 -15.87 -31.32 47.71
N ILE A 10 -17.09 -31.63 48.17
CA ILE A 10 -18.25 -30.75 48.17
C ILE A 10 -18.22 -29.97 49.48
N THR A 11 -18.34 -28.64 49.44
CA THR A 11 -18.56 -27.81 50.63
C THR A 11 -19.88 -27.06 50.51
N ALA A 12 -20.80 -27.38 51.43
CA ALA A 12 -22.00 -26.62 51.73
C ALA A 12 -21.70 -25.60 52.84
N ARG A 13 -22.30 -24.41 52.76
CA ARG A 13 -22.46 -23.51 53.91
C ARG A 13 -23.92 -23.02 53.97
N HIS A 14 -24.53 -23.24 55.13
CA HIS A 14 -25.77 -22.63 55.58
C HIS A 14 -25.52 -21.20 56.10
N GLY A 15 -26.54 -20.35 55.94
CA GLY A 15 -26.73 -19.10 56.69
C GLY A 15 -28.21 -18.71 56.61
N GLN A 16 -28.89 -18.72 57.76
CA GLN A 16 -30.29 -18.32 57.97
C GLN A 16 -30.46 -16.79 58.03
N GLY A 17 -31.67 -16.31 57.76
CA GLY A 17 -32.15 -14.96 58.10
C GLY A 17 -33.63 -14.78 57.72
N ASP A 18 -34.47 -14.58 58.73
CA ASP A 18 -35.95 -14.51 58.72
C ASP A 18 -36.56 -13.25 58.08
N GLY A 19 -37.85 -13.33 57.70
CA GLY A 19 -38.77 -12.17 57.63
C GLY A 19 -39.81 -12.15 56.49
N PRO A 20 -41.14 -12.13 56.75
CA PRO A 20 -42.21 -12.40 55.75
C PRO A 20 -42.90 -11.12 55.21
N ILE A 21 -43.77 -11.25 54.18
CA ILE A 21 -45.12 -10.63 54.02
C ILE A 21 -45.71 -10.75 52.57
N SER A 22 -46.89 -11.37 52.51
CA SER A 22 -48.11 -11.23 51.65
C SER A 22 -48.11 -11.00 50.12
N GLY A 23 -49.03 -11.71 49.42
CA GLY A 23 -49.84 -11.14 48.32
C GLY A 23 -50.30 -12.09 47.19
N GLU A 24 -51.59 -12.44 47.18
CA GLU A 24 -52.49 -13.04 46.15
C GLU A 24 -52.09 -13.00 44.65
N ALA A 25 -52.11 -14.11 43.90
CA ALA A 25 -53.22 -14.77 43.17
C ALA A 25 -53.55 -14.16 41.78
N ASP A 26 -53.35 -14.92 40.67
CA ASP A 26 -54.45 -15.36 39.78
C ASP A 26 -53.99 -16.38 38.71
N ARG A 27 -54.95 -17.18 38.24
CA ARG A 27 -54.87 -18.35 37.36
C ARG A 27 -54.86 -17.97 35.86
N ARG A 28 -54.21 -18.80 35.01
CA ARG A 28 -54.81 -19.46 33.82
C ARG A 28 -53.81 -20.31 33.00
N ALA A 29 -54.16 -21.60 32.87
CA ALA A 29 -54.08 -22.50 31.71
C ALA A 29 -52.76 -22.79 30.94
N SER A 30 -52.36 -24.07 31.09
CA SER A 30 -51.50 -25.02 30.32
C SER A 30 -51.85 -25.19 28.81
N PRO A 31 -51.14 -25.98 27.94
CA PRO A 31 -50.37 -27.22 28.24
C PRO A 31 -49.05 -27.50 27.45
N GLN A 32 -48.06 -28.10 28.14
CA GLN A 32 -47.56 -29.50 28.09
C GLN A 32 -46.79 -29.96 26.81
N ILE A 33 -45.51 -30.32 27.01
CA ILE A 33 -44.75 -31.26 26.18
C ILE A 33 -44.20 -32.37 27.10
N ARG A 34 -44.45 -33.63 26.71
CA ARG A 34 -44.03 -34.87 27.39
C ARG A 34 -42.56 -35.18 27.14
N SER A 35 -41.86 -35.66 28.17
CA SER A 35 -40.61 -36.43 28.07
C SER A 35 -40.85 -37.87 28.51
N HIS A 36 -40.38 -38.86 27.74
CA HIS A 36 -40.33 -40.27 28.14
C HIS A 36 -38.87 -40.71 28.29
N PHE A 37 -38.58 -41.31 29.43
CA PHE A 37 -37.36 -42.04 29.76
C PHE A 37 -37.35 -43.40 29.07
N LEU A 38 -36.16 -43.86 28.64
CA LEU A 38 -35.87 -45.29 28.44
C LEU A 38 -34.47 -45.61 28.98
N HIS A 39 -34.44 -46.54 29.94
CA HIS A 39 -33.26 -47.19 30.51
C HIS A 39 -32.74 -48.29 29.57
N VAL A 40 -31.42 -48.42 29.40
CA VAL A 40 -30.77 -49.65 28.92
C VAL A 40 -29.49 -49.92 29.74
N SER A 41 -29.34 -51.17 30.17
CA SER A 41 -28.33 -51.73 31.10
C SER A 41 -26.90 -51.86 30.53
N PRO A 42 -25.87 -52.12 31.37
CA PRO A 42 -24.47 -52.12 30.96
C PRO A 42 -23.87 -53.53 30.84
N THR A 43 -23.57 -53.98 29.62
CA THR A 43 -22.59 -55.06 29.38
C THR A 43 -22.06 -54.92 27.95
N LEU A 44 -20.83 -54.45 27.78
CA LEU A 44 -20.03 -54.65 26.56
C LEU A 44 -18.56 -54.47 26.94
N SER A 45 -17.78 -55.54 26.77
CA SER A 45 -16.32 -55.50 26.81
C SER A 45 -15.80 -54.62 25.68
N PRO A 46 -14.72 -53.83 25.88
CA PRO A 46 -14.17 -53.05 24.79
C PRO A 46 -13.44 -53.98 23.82
N SER A 47 -13.83 -53.92 22.55
CA SER A 47 -13.10 -54.55 21.45
C SER A 47 -11.70 -53.93 21.32
N LEU A 48 -10.71 -54.74 20.88
CA LEU A 48 -9.33 -54.30 20.65
C LEU A 48 -9.22 -53.04 19.77
N SER A 49 -10.21 -52.77 18.91
CA SER A 49 -10.26 -51.57 18.07
C SER A 49 -10.43 -50.26 18.86
N CYS A 50 -11.08 -50.28 20.03
CA CYS A 50 -11.22 -49.10 20.88
C CYS A 50 -9.90 -48.74 21.60
N VAL A 51 -9.09 -49.74 21.96
CA VAL A 51 -7.79 -49.53 22.60
C VAL A 51 -6.75 -48.98 21.62
N LEU A 52 -6.83 -49.38 20.34
CA LEU A 52 -6.00 -48.82 19.27
C LEU A 52 -6.35 -47.36 18.92
N LEU A 53 -7.64 -46.98 18.96
CA LEU A 53 -8.06 -45.60 18.73
C LEU A 53 -7.64 -44.66 19.88
N ILE A 54 -7.73 -45.14 21.14
CA ILE A 54 -7.29 -44.39 22.32
C ILE A 54 -5.75 -44.28 22.35
N GLY A 55 -5.03 -45.32 21.94
CA GLY A 55 -3.56 -45.29 21.84
C GLY A 55 -3.02 -44.27 20.83
N PHE A 56 -3.74 -44.01 19.73
CA PHE A 56 -3.38 -42.97 18.76
C PHE A 56 -3.75 -41.56 19.24
N LEU A 57 -4.86 -41.38 19.96
CA LEU A 57 -5.31 -40.09 20.49
C LEU A 57 -4.48 -39.60 21.69
N VAL A 58 -3.81 -40.50 22.41
CA VAL A 58 -2.96 -40.18 23.57
C VAL A 58 -1.49 -39.92 23.20
N ALA A 59 -1.06 -40.26 21.97
CA ALA A 59 0.36 -40.26 21.61
C ALA A 59 1.03 -38.88 21.65
N TYR A 60 0.28 -37.80 21.43
CA TYR A 60 0.81 -36.44 21.53
C TYR A 60 -0.30 -35.50 22.03
N SER A 61 -0.36 -35.27 23.34
CA SER A 61 -1.09 -34.11 23.90
C SER A 61 -0.17 -32.89 23.93
N PRO A 62 -0.69 -31.66 23.88
CA PRO A 62 0.13 -30.46 24.06
C PRO A 62 0.87 -30.52 25.41
N PHE A 63 2.17 -30.24 25.40
CA PHE A 63 2.96 -30.22 26.61
C PHE A 63 2.70 -28.93 27.40
N THR A 64 2.25 -29.08 28.65
CA THR A 64 1.86 -27.95 29.53
C THR A 64 2.80 -27.76 30.73
N GLY A 65 3.89 -28.51 30.80
CA GLY A 65 4.87 -28.44 31.88
C GLY A 65 5.99 -27.40 31.63
N PRO A 66 6.90 -27.21 32.61
CA PRO A 66 8.09 -26.40 32.42
C PRO A 66 9.04 -27.08 31.42
N PHE A 67 9.63 -26.29 30.53
CA PHE A 67 10.64 -26.74 29.58
C PHE A 67 11.80 -25.72 29.54
N PRO A 68 13.01 -26.13 29.14
CA PRO A 68 14.17 -25.24 29.16
C PRO A 68 14.03 -24.07 28.17
N PRO A 69 14.58 -22.88 28.49
CA PRO A 69 14.55 -21.75 27.58
C PRO A 69 15.35 -22.03 26.31
N ARG A 70 14.92 -21.44 25.20
CA ARG A 70 15.68 -21.45 23.95
C ARG A 70 17.05 -20.78 24.17
N THR A 71 18.09 -21.44 23.70
CA THR A 71 19.46 -20.88 23.73
C THR A 71 19.74 -20.02 22.49
N HIS A 72 19.21 -20.43 21.34
CA HIS A 72 19.44 -19.79 20.04
C HIS A 72 18.15 -19.79 19.23
N SER A 73 18.07 -18.95 18.20
CA SER A 73 17.06 -19.10 17.15
C SER A 73 17.50 -20.19 16.16
N CYS A 74 16.56 -20.74 15.40
CA CYS A 74 16.86 -21.72 14.37
C CYS A 74 17.65 -21.13 13.18
N GLY A 75 17.83 -19.81 13.08
CA GLY A 75 18.64 -19.15 12.06
C GLY A 75 20.02 -18.65 12.55
N ALA A 76 20.27 -18.64 13.86
CA ALA A 76 21.46 -18.01 14.45
C ALA A 76 22.71 -18.90 14.46
N LEU A 77 22.55 -20.23 14.35
CA LEU A 77 23.67 -21.16 14.41
C LEU A 77 24.56 -21.06 13.17
N ASN A 78 25.86 -21.26 13.37
CA ASN A 78 26.90 -21.27 12.33
C ASN A 78 28.09 -22.15 12.76
N ALA A 79 29.15 -22.24 11.95
CA ALA A 79 30.32 -23.08 12.24
C ALA A 79 31.04 -22.79 13.57
N SER A 80 30.97 -21.57 14.13
CA SER A 80 31.58 -21.27 15.43
C SER A 80 30.88 -21.96 16.60
N HIS A 81 29.70 -22.52 16.38
CA HIS A 81 28.90 -23.18 17.41
C HIS A 81 29.14 -24.71 17.46
N VAL A 82 30.00 -25.26 16.59
CA VAL A 82 30.28 -26.71 16.55
C VAL A 82 30.75 -27.22 17.92
N GLY A 83 30.18 -28.35 18.36
CA GLY A 83 30.44 -28.96 19.66
C GLY A 83 29.63 -28.39 20.81
N GLN A 84 28.90 -27.29 20.63
CA GLN A 84 28.06 -26.71 21.68
C GLN A 84 26.73 -27.45 21.81
N ARG A 85 26.26 -27.60 23.05
CA ARG A 85 24.89 -28.05 23.35
C ARG A 85 23.93 -26.88 23.23
N VAL A 86 22.85 -27.08 22.48
CA VAL A 86 21.86 -26.04 22.17
C VAL A 86 20.45 -26.55 22.44
N VAL A 87 19.58 -25.61 22.82
CA VAL A 87 18.12 -25.78 22.89
C VAL A 87 17.48 -24.90 21.83
N LEU A 88 16.75 -25.52 20.91
CA LEU A 88 16.03 -24.87 19.80
C LEU A 88 14.53 -25.15 19.91
N ALA A 89 13.69 -24.18 19.53
CA ALA A 89 12.25 -24.36 19.45
C ALA A 89 11.75 -23.92 18.08
N GLY A 90 10.85 -24.68 17.47
CA GLY A 90 10.32 -24.35 16.14
C GLY A 90 9.26 -25.34 15.65
N ASN A 91 8.83 -25.15 14.40
CA ASN A 91 7.95 -26.05 13.68
C ASN A 91 8.79 -27.11 12.94
N LEU A 92 8.44 -28.38 13.13
CA LEU A 92 9.08 -29.51 12.46
C LEU A 92 8.65 -29.57 10.99
N LEU A 93 9.58 -29.40 10.05
CA LEU A 93 9.28 -29.40 8.62
C LEU A 93 9.43 -30.80 8.00
N PRO A 94 8.86 -31.03 6.79
CA PRO A 94 9.09 -32.25 6.03
C PRO A 94 10.58 -32.53 5.86
N GLY A 95 10.99 -33.76 6.20
CA GLY A 95 12.38 -34.21 6.21
C GLY A 95 12.63 -35.43 5.34
N ARG A 96 13.90 -35.84 5.25
CA ARG A 96 14.34 -37.07 4.56
C ARG A 96 14.50 -38.18 5.58
N LYS A 97 13.69 -39.23 5.47
CA LYS A 97 13.78 -40.43 6.31
C LYS A 97 14.74 -41.43 5.68
N GLY A 98 15.73 -41.88 6.44
CA GLY A 98 16.66 -42.93 6.02
C GLY A 98 16.66 -44.10 7.00
N LYS A 99 17.21 -45.25 6.58
CA LYS A 99 17.24 -46.46 7.41
C LYS A 99 18.12 -46.33 8.67
N ARG A 100 19.18 -45.51 8.60
CA ARG A 100 20.14 -45.30 9.69
C ARG A 100 20.13 -43.88 10.23
N VAL A 101 19.90 -42.91 9.35
CA VAL A 101 19.93 -41.49 9.68
C VAL A 101 18.72 -40.83 9.04
N SER A 102 18.03 -39.98 9.81
CA SER A 102 16.94 -39.14 9.31
C SER A 102 17.26 -37.67 9.53
N PHE A 103 16.81 -36.83 8.59
CA PHE A 103 17.06 -35.39 8.59
C PHE A 103 15.75 -34.64 8.57
N PHE A 104 15.52 -33.76 9.54
CA PHE A 104 14.33 -32.90 9.58
C PHE A 104 14.75 -31.44 9.74
N PRO A 105 14.25 -30.52 8.91
CA PRO A 105 14.43 -29.11 9.18
C PRO A 105 13.54 -28.68 10.35
N LEU A 106 14.08 -27.90 11.28
CA LEU A 106 13.35 -27.19 12.31
C LEU A 106 13.34 -25.71 11.96
N LYS A 107 12.16 -25.11 11.88
CA LYS A 107 11.99 -23.72 11.46
C LYS A 107 11.39 -22.88 12.57
N ASP A 108 11.94 -21.69 12.77
CA ASP A 108 11.31 -20.63 13.55
C ASP A 108 11.16 -19.36 12.70
N SER A 109 10.82 -18.24 13.34
CA SER A 109 10.69 -16.94 12.67
C SER A 109 12.01 -16.31 12.23
N HIS A 110 13.16 -16.88 12.55
CA HIS A 110 14.49 -16.34 12.23
C HIS A 110 15.25 -17.19 11.22
N GLY A 111 14.84 -18.44 11.02
CA GLY A 111 15.44 -19.30 10.00
C GLY A 111 15.13 -20.77 10.20
N THR A 112 15.93 -21.60 9.53
CA THR A 112 15.80 -23.05 9.56
C THR A 112 17.14 -23.69 9.90
N THR A 113 17.14 -24.64 10.82
CA THR A 113 18.30 -25.49 11.13
C THR A 113 17.93 -26.94 10.84
N GLN A 114 18.85 -27.72 10.27
CA GLN A 114 18.63 -29.15 10.06
C GLN A 114 18.96 -29.93 11.33
N LEU A 115 18.03 -30.78 11.74
CA LEU A 115 18.18 -31.79 12.76
C LEU A 115 18.66 -33.09 12.13
N ILE A 116 19.57 -33.79 12.80
CA ILE A 116 20.04 -35.13 12.44
C ILE A 116 19.69 -36.11 13.57
N LEU A 117 19.10 -37.25 13.20
CA LEU A 117 18.77 -38.35 14.09
C LEU A 117 19.59 -39.56 13.67
N SER A 118 20.44 -40.08 14.58
CA SER A 118 21.48 -41.07 14.26
C SER A 118 21.26 -42.43 14.95
N ASP A 119 20.04 -42.73 15.39
CA ASP A 119 19.66 -44.02 15.99
C ASP A 119 18.22 -44.41 15.60
N PRO A 120 18.00 -45.57 14.93
CA PRO A 120 16.65 -46.04 14.58
C PRO A 120 15.82 -46.54 15.79
N GLN A 121 16.43 -46.89 16.93
CA GLN A 121 15.73 -47.53 18.05
C GLN A 121 15.32 -46.58 19.18
N GLY A 122 16.05 -45.48 19.43
CA GLY A 122 15.76 -44.54 20.52
C GLY A 122 14.94 -43.29 20.17
N PHE A 123 14.86 -42.89 18.89
CA PHE A 123 14.22 -41.62 18.46
C PHE A 123 13.22 -41.77 17.31
N SER A 124 12.68 -42.99 17.12
CA SER A 124 11.62 -43.28 16.15
C SER A 124 10.41 -42.35 16.29
N ASP A 125 10.16 -41.83 17.49
CA ASP A 125 9.01 -40.99 17.81
C ASP A 125 9.04 -39.62 17.12
N LEU A 126 10.19 -38.94 17.00
CA LEU A 126 10.22 -37.62 16.33
C LEU A 126 9.84 -37.74 14.84
N ALA A 127 10.20 -38.85 14.20
CA ALA A 127 9.81 -39.12 12.82
C ALA A 127 8.30 -39.41 12.66
N ASN A 128 7.61 -39.73 13.76
CA ASN A 128 6.17 -39.97 13.84
C ASN A 128 5.39 -38.72 14.29
N VAL A 129 6.06 -37.69 14.80
CA VAL A 129 5.44 -36.41 15.13
C VAL A 129 4.82 -35.82 13.85
N PRO A 130 3.55 -35.37 13.89
CA PRO A 130 2.93 -34.71 12.76
C PRO A 130 3.79 -33.53 12.28
N LEU A 131 3.96 -33.39 10.97
CA LEU A 131 4.69 -32.26 10.40
C LEU A 131 4.00 -30.95 10.80
N GLU A 132 4.78 -29.87 10.88
CA GLU A 132 4.39 -28.53 11.33
C GLU A 132 4.02 -28.41 12.81
N SER A 133 4.15 -29.50 13.58
CA SER A 133 4.07 -29.48 15.05
C SER A 133 5.13 -28.58 15.65
N SER A 134 4.79 -27.88 16.73
CA SER A 134 5.75 -27.13 17.53
C SER A 134 6.50 -28.07 18.44
N VAL A 135 7.83 -28.07 18.33
CA VAL A 135 8.73 -28.94 19.10
C VAL A 135 9.87 -28.12 19.71
N LEU A 136 10.31 -28.55 20.89
CA LEU A 136 11.55 -28.13 21.53
C LEU A 136 12.56 -29.25 21.35
N VAL A 137 13.78 -28.93 20.93
CA VAL A 137 14.85 -29.88 20.65
C VAL A 137 16.07 -29.48 21.44
N GLN A 138 16.66 -30.44 22.15
CA GLN A 138 17.97 -30.31 22.76
C GLN A 138 18.95 -31.21 22.02
N GLY A 139 20.13 -30.68 21.72
CA GLY A 139 21.09 -31.40 20.91
C GLY A 139 22.46 -30.75 20.85
N THR A 140 23.39 -31.40 20.17
CA THR A 140 24.76 -30.92 19.95
C THR A 140 24.97 -30.50 18.50
N VAL A 141 25.60 -29.34 18.28
CA VAL A 141 25.91 -28.84 16.93
C VAL A 141 27.08 -29.63 16.33
N LEU A 142 26.89 -30.16 15.12
CA LEU A 142 27.89 -30.93 14.36
C LEU A 142 28.24 -30.21 13.05
N PRO A 143 29.47 -30.36 12.54
CA PRO A 143 29.82 -29.86 11.23
C PRO A 143 29.23 -30.76 10.14
N ARG A 144 28.79 -30.17 9.03
CA ARG A 144 28.45 -30.94 7.84
C ARG A 144 29.71 -31.43 7.11
N PRO A 145 29.66 -32.62 6.50
CA PRO A 145 30.64 -33.01 5.49
C PRO A 145 30.76 -31.96 4.39
N GLN A 146 31.95 -31.79 3.82
CA GLN A 146 32.23 -30.72 2.85
C GLN A 146 31.26 -30.76 1.64
N GLU A 147 30.91 -31.95 1.17
CA GLU A 147 29.97 -32.18 0.06
C GLU A 147 28.50 -31.85 0.40
N ALA A 148 28.16 -31.78 1.70
CA ALA A 148 26.80 -31.55 2.19
C ALA A 148 26.58 -30.10 2.70
N LYS A 149 27.61 -29.25 2.63
CA LYS A 149 27.47 -27.84 3.00
C LYS A 149 26.51 -27.14 2.04
N ARG A 150 25.68 -26.27 2.61
CA ARG A 150 24.70 -25.45 1.89
C ARG A 150 25.02 -23.97 2.10
N GLN A 151 24.44 -23.11 1.27
CA GLN A 151 24.49 -21.67 1.50
C GLN A 151 23.66 -21.28 2.74
N GLY A 152 24.04 -20.19 3.41
CA GLY A 152 23.38 -19.64 4.61
C GLY A 152 24.13 -19.95 5.91
N SER A 153 23.79 -19.22 6.98
CA SER A 153 24.45 -19.32 8.30
C SER A 153 24.45 -20.75 8.87
N THR A 154 23.30 -21.43 8.79
CA THR A 154 23.10 -22.82 9.25
C THR A 154 23.47 -23.86 8.18
N GLY A 155 24.03 -23.41 7.06
CA GLY A 155 24.39 -24.21 5.90
C GLY A 155 25.55 -25.17 6.13
N GLU A 156 26.40 -24.87 7.12
CA GLU A 156 27.62 -25.62 7.43
C GLU A 156 27.49 -26.59 8.60
N ILE A 157 26.35 -26.57 9.29
CA ILE A 157 26.12 -27.31 10.53
C ILE A 157 24.84 -28.14 10.50
N ASP A 158 24.77 -29.15 11.36
CA ASP A 158 23.56 -29.89 11.72
C ASP A 158 23.43 -29.95 13.25
N VAL A 159 22.24 -30.22 13.78
CA VAL A 159 22.04 -30.43 15.22
C VAL A 159 21.67 -31.89 15.46
N GLN A 160 22.57 -32.62 16.12
CA GLN A 160 22.31 -33.99 16.57
C GLN A 160 21.32 -33.95 17.71
N VAL A 161 20.13 -34.50 17.47
CA VAL A 161 19.06 -34.54 18.46
C VAL A 161 19.47 -35.51 19.58
N GLU A 162 19.39 -35.03 20.82
CA GLU A 162 19.61 -35.80 22.05
C GLU A 162 18.29 -36.02 22.80
N SER A 163 17.41 -35.02 22.78
CA SER A 163 16.05 -35.12 23.31
C SER A 163 15.14 -34.13 22.59
N PHE A 164 13.84 -34.38 22.65
CA PHE A 164 12.83 -33.43 22.17
C PHE A 164 11.58 -33.47 23.04
N THR A 165 10.80 -32.39 22.97
CA THR A 165 9.49 -32.26 23.60
C THR A 165 8.52 -31.73 22.56
N VAL A 166 7.39 -32.42 22.36
CA VAL A 166 6.31 -31.92 21.51
C VAL A 166 5.53 -30.87 22.29
N LEU A 167 5.78 -29.60 22.00
CA LEU A 167 5.11 -28.49 22.66
C LEU A 167 3.64 -28.44 22.27
N ASN A 168 3.37 -28.55 20.96
CA ASN A 168 2.02 -28.60 20.45
C ASN A 168 1.96 -29.39 19.12
N PRO A 169 1.27 -30.55 19.09
CA PRO A 169 1.12 -31.33 17.87
C PRO A 169 0.23 -30.61 16.85
N ALA A 170 0.61 -30.66 15.58
CA ALA A 170 -0.22 -30.18 14.48
C ALA A 170 -1.28 -31.23 14.12
N SER A 171 -2.50 -30.76 13.86
CA SER A 171 -3.52 -31.55 13.16
C SER A 171 -3.28 -31.53 11.65
N THR A 172 -4.13 -32.23 10.89
CA THR A 172 -4.11 -32.18 9.42
C THR A 172 -4.25 -30.73 8.95
N LEU A 173 -3.20 -30.21 8.30
CA LEU A 173 -3.17 -28.84 7.81
C LEU A 173 -3.87 -28.73 6.44
N PRO A 174 -4.50 -27.58 6.13
CA PRO A 174 -5.12 -27.33 4.83
C PRO A 174 -4.09 -27.23 3.69
N PHE A 175 -2.86 -26.83 3.99
CA PHE A 175 -1.71 -26.87 3.09
C PHE A 175 -0.41 -26.81 3.89
N THR A 176 0.71 -27.09 3.24
CA THR A 176 2.05 -27.07 3.86
C THR A 176 2.78 -25.78 3.48
N PRO A 177 2.95 -24.80 4.39
CA PRO A 177 3.56 -23.51 4.09
C PRO A 177 5.02 -23.61 3.65
N SER A 178 5.72 -24.67 4.08
CA SER A 178 7.12 -24.90 3.72
C SER A 178 7.33 -25.41 2.30
N ASN A 179 6.28 -25.75 1.54
CA ASN A 179 6.39 -26.25 0.16
C ASN A 179 5.98 -25.17 -0.84
N PRO A 180 6.92 -24.38 -1.40
CA PRO A 180 6.59 -23.29 -2.33
C PRO A 180 6.03 -23.77 -3.67
N PHE A 181 6.28 -25.02 -4.06
CA PHE A 181 5.87 -25.56 -5.36
C PHE A 181 4.42 -26.06 -5.39
N ASN A 182 3.79 -26.22 -4.23
CA ASN A 182 2.42 -26.72 -4.11
C ASN A 182 1.59 -25.84 -3.16
N LEU A 183 1.68 -24.52 -3.37
CA LEU A 183 0.86 -23.56 -2.64
C LEU A 183 -0.53 -23.47 -3.25
N PRO A 184 -1.59 -23.45 -2.43
CA PRO A 184 -2.95 -23.29 -2.92
C PRO A 184 -3.20 -21.85 -3.40
N GLY A 185 -4.34 -21.67 -4.09
CA GLY A 185 -4.80 -20.35 -4.54
C GLY A 185 -4.93 -19.32 -3.40
N GLU A 186 -4.95 -18.04 -3.78
CA GLU A 186 -4.97 -16.91 -2.84
C GLU A 186 -6.11 -16.99 -1.82
N ASP A 187 -7.29 -17.46 -2.22
CA ASP A 187 -8.46 -17.61 -1.33
C ASP A 187 -8.19 -18.52 -0.13
N LEU A 188 -7.64 -19.73 -0.36
CA LEU A 188 -7.35 -20.67 0.73
C LEU A 188 -6.21 -20.13 1.60
N ARG A 189 -5.21 -19.47 0.99
CA ARG A 189 -4.13 -18.83 1.75
C ARG A 189 -4.63 -17.69 2.62
N ALA A 190 -5.59 -16.90 2.15
CA ALA A 190 -6.18 -15.81 2.91
C ALA A 190 -7.04 -16.36 4.09
N ARG A 191 -7.84 -17.42 3.87
CA ARG A 191 -8.59 -18.10 4.94
C ARG A 191 -7.71 -18.63 6.07
N TYR A 192 -6.51 -19.09 5.73
CA TYR A 192 -5.54 -19.65 6.67
C TYR A 192 -4.27 -18.79 6.74
N ARG A 193 -4.43 -17.46 6.76
CA ARG A 193 -3.31 -16.51 6.69
C ARG A 193 -2.27 -16.72 7.77
N TYR A 194 -2.67 -17.14 8.97
CA TYR A 194 -1.74 -17.49 10.06
C TYR A 194 -0.79 -18.66 9.72
N LEU A 195 -1.20 -19.59 8.85
CA LEU A 195 -0.31 -20.61 8.29
C LEU A 195 0.52 -20.06 7.13
N ASP A 196 -0.09 -19.25 6.25
CA ASP A 196 0.61 -18.63 5.11
C ASP A 196 1.79 -17.77 5.59
N LEU A 197 1.61 -17.02 6.69
CA LEU A 197 2.64 -16.20 7.33
C LEU A 197 3.87 -17.00 7.83
N ARG A 198 3.79 -18.33 7.93
CA ARG A 198 4.96 -19.18 8.23
C ARG A 198 5.93 -19.27 7.04
N ARG A 199 5.53 -18.87 5.83
CA ARG A 199 6.43 -18.81 4.67
C ARG A 199 7.51 -17.78 4.89
N THR A 200 8.74 -18.14 4.53
CA THR A 200 9.92 -17.28 4.70
C THR A 200 9.70 -15.93 4.02
N ALA A 201 9.23 -15.93 2.76
CA ALA A 201 8.91 -14.71 2.01
C ALA A 201 8.02 -13.72 2.78
N LEU A 202 6.87 -14.15 3.32
CA LEU A 202 5.96 -13.25 4.03
C LEU A 202 6.51 -12.83 5.40
N SER A 203 7.16 -13.75 6.11
CA SER A 203 7.77 -13.45 7.41
C SER A 203 8.94 -12.47 7.29
N ASP A 204 9.70 -12.53 6.20
CA ASP A 204 10.79 -11.60 5.89
C ASP A 204 10.21 -10.23 5.52
N ASN A 205 9.13 -10.19 4.72
CA ASN A 205 8.44 -8.95 4.37
C ASN A 205 7.94 -8.19 5.62
N ILE A 206 7.33 -8.89 6.59
CA ILE A 206 6.85 -8.27 7.83
C ILE A 206 8.02 -7.76 8.68
N ARG A 207 9.13 -8.52 8.75
CA ARG A 207 10.34 -8.09 9.46
C ARG A 207 10.97 -6.86 8.81
N LYS A 208 11.10 -6.87 7.49
CA LYS A 208 11.61 -5.73 6.71
C LYS A 208 10.72 -4.51 6.89
N ARG A 209 9.40 -4.67 6.87
CA ARG A 209 8.44 -3.59 7.16
C ARG A 209 8.68 -2.96 8.54
N SER A 210 8.87 -3.79 9.57
CA SER A 210 9.15 -3.30 10.93
C SER A 210 10.48 -2.52 10.99
N GLN A 211 11.53 -3.06 10.36
CA GLN A 211 12.85 -2.41 10.28
C GLN A 211 12.78 -1.07 9.55
N VAL A 212 12.11 -1.01 8.40
CA VAL A 212 11.94 0.22 7.63
C VAL A 212 11.10 1.25 8.41
N ALA A 213 10.03 0.84 9.09
CA ALA A 213 9.25 1.73 9.95
C ALA A 213 10.10 2.33 11.09
N HIS A 214 10.95 1.51 11.72
CA HIS A 214 11.89 1.99 12.74
C HIS A 214 12.94 2.95 12.16
N LEU A 215 13.47 2.65 10.98
CA LEU A 215 14.41 3.52 10.26
C LEU A 215 13.79 4.87 9.93
N ILE A 216 12.54 4.89 9.47
CA ILE A 216 11.80 6.13 9.18
C ILE A 216 11.68 6.99 10.44
N ARG A 217 11.17 6.42 11.54
CA ARG A 217 11.05 7.13 12.83
C ARG A 217 12.39 7.69 13.29
N SER A 218 13.41 6.85 13.30
CA SER A 218 14.75 7.25 13.75
C SER A 218 15.36 8.34 12.86
N SER A 219 15.13 8.26 11.55
CA SER A 219 15.62 9.27 10.60
C SER A 219 14.93 10.61 10.78
N LEU A 220 13.61 10.63 10.93
CA LEU A 220 12.82 11.85 11.09
C LEU A 220 13.09 12.54 12.45
N HIS A 221 13.22 11.76 13.53
CA HIS A 221 13.64 12.32 14.83
C HIS A 221 15.06 12.90 14.80
N ALA A 222 15.98 12.29 14.05
CA ALA A 222 17.36 12.76 13.94
C ALA A 222 17.54 13.95 12.97
N GLN A 223 16.58 14.20 12.07
CA GLN A 223 16.59 15.32 11.11
C GLN A 223 16.37 16.66 11.82
N GLY A 224 17.45 17.14 12.44
CA GLY A 224 17.60 18.36 13.24
C GLY A 224 19.06 18.49 13.73
N MET A 225 19.81 17.38 13.69
CA MET A 225 21.26 17.31 13.90
C MET A 225 21.97 17.14 12.55
N SER A 226 22.35 18.25 11.90
CA SER A 226 23.25 18.16 10.74
C SER A 226 24.68 17.84 11.21
N PRO A 227 25.34 16.78 10.73
CA PRO A 227 26.71 16.44 11.15
C PRO A 227 27.80 17.33 10.52
N ASN A 228 27.48 18.17 9.54
CA ASN A 228 28.46 18.95 8.77
C ASN A 228 28.35 20.48 8.91
N PHE A 229 27.58 20.98 9.88
CA PHE A 229 27.49 22.42 10.15
C PHE A 229 28.29 22.77 11.41
N SER A 230 29.24 23.70 11.27
CA SER A 230 30.23 24.08 12.29
C SER A 230 29.66 24.16 13.72
N LEU A 231 30.23 23.34 14.61
CA LEU A 231 29.86 23.16 16.02
C LEU A 231 29.83 24.46 16.85
N PHE A 232 30.43 25.54 16.33
CA PHE A 232 30.60 26.81 17.05
C PHE A 232 29.39 27.77 16.90
N LEU A 233 28.64 27.71 15.80
CA LEU A 233 27.41 28.53 15.62
C LEU A 233 26.13 27.82 16.12
N PHE A 234 26.18 26.50 16.27
CA PHE A 234 25.03 25.66 16.64
C PHE A 234 24.52 25.90 18.08
N ARG A 235 25.35 26.48 18.96
CA ARG A 235 24.96 26.76 20.36
C ARG A 235 24.29 28.12 20.58
N LEU A 236 24.30 29.03 19.59
CA LEU A 236 23.79 30.40 19.77
C LEU A 236 22.51 30.72 18.97
N THR A 237 22.07 29.84 18.06
CA THR A 237 20.97 30.13 17.14
C THR A 237 20.03 28.93 17.07
N LEU A 238 18.86 29.05 17.72
CA LEU A 238 17.64 28.23 17.59
C LEU A 238 17.85 26.76 17.18
N ALA A 239 17.83 25.87 18.18
CA ALA A 239 17.81 24.43 17.97
C ALA A 239 16.61 24.02 17.09
N PHE A 240 16.86 23.63 15.84
CA PHE A 240 15.87 22.92 15.04
C PHE A 240 15.65 21.53 15.67
N LEU A 241 14.58 21.40 16.44
CA LEU A 241 14.10 20.10 16.91
C LEU A 241 13.72 19.25 15.69
N GLY A 242 14.06 17.95 15.73
CA GLY A 242 13.63 17.01 14.71
C GLY A 242 12.11 16.86 14.67
N PHE A 243 11.61 16.06 13.72
CA PHE A 243 10.19 15.81 13.60
C PHE A 243 9.60 15.19 14.89
N VAL A 244 8.37 15.58 15.22
CA VAL A 244 7.60 15.09 16.36
C VAL A 244 6.53 14.11 15.87
N GLU A 245 6.54 12.87 16.39
CA GLU A 245 5.49 11.89 16.08
C GLU A 245 4.25 12.27 16.91
N VAL A 246 3.14 12.63 16.25
CA VAL A 246 1.90 12.99 16.93
C VAL A 246 0.76 12.10 16.43
N GLU A 247 0.04 11.47 17.35
CA GLU A 247 -1.14 10.68 17.00
C GLU A 247 -2.37 11.59 16.83
N THR A 248 -3.01 11.52 15.67
CA THR A 248 -4.25 12.27 15.38
C THR A 248 -5.50 11.41 15.58
N PRO A 249 -6.67 12.02 15.89
CA PRO A 249 -7.92 11.29 15.99
C PRO A 249 -8.29 10.55 14.69
N VAL A 250 -8.82 9.33 14.83
CA VAL A 250 -9.32 8.51 13.70
C VAL A 250 -10.82 8.72 13.45
N LEU A 251 -11.58 8.95 14.53
CA LEU A 251 -13.02 9.18 14.50
C LEU A 251 -13.28 10.69 14.43
N LEU A 252 -13.56 11.20 13.24
CA LEU A 252 -13.79 12.62 13.00
C LEU A 252 -15.12 12.85 12.28
N ARG A 253 -15.49 14.12 12.11
CA ARG A 253 -16.67 14.49 11.31
C ARG A 253 -16.44 14.12 9.84
N SER A 254 -17.49 13.71 9.16
CA SER A 254 -17.45 13.48 7.71
C SER A 254 -17.15 14.77 6.96
N SER A 255 -16.26 14.68 5.97
CA SER A 255 -15.86 15.81 5.13
C SER A 255 -15.83 15.38 3.66
N PRO A 256 -16.27 16.25 2.73
CA PRO A 256 -16.24 15.94 1.29
C PRO A 256 -14.80 16.06 0.74
N GLU A 257 -13.92 15.12 1.09
CA GLU A 257 -12.50 15.10 0.70
C GLU A 257 -12.21 14.30 -0.60
N GLY A 258 -13.25 13.79 -1.28
CA GLY A 258 -13.15 13.26 -2.66
C GLY A 258 -13.44 11.76 -2.82
N ALA A 259 -13.19 10.92 -1.81
CA ALA A 259 -13.64 9.52 -1.80
C ALA A 259 -14.82 9.28 -0.84
N ARG A 260 -15.47 8.11 -0.93
CA ARG A 260 -16.47 7.69 0.07
C ARG A 260 -15.76 7.31 1.38
N GLU A 261 -16.35 7.71 2.50
CA GLU A 261 -15.84 7.44 3.84
C GLU A 261 -16.56 6.27 4.51
N PHE A 262 -15.87 5.53 5.37
CA PHE A 262 -16.52 4.58 6.26
C PHE A 262 -17.16 5.31 7.44
N LEU A 263 -18.43 5.05 7.68
CA LEU A 263 -19.17 5.64 8.81
C LEU A 263 -19.15 4.72 10.03
N VAL A 264 -19.02 5.32 11.21
CA VAL A 264 -19.05 4.65 12.52
C VAL A 264 -20.21 5.24 13.33
N PRO A 265 -21.32 4.49 13.53
CA PRO A 265 -22.47 5.00 14.27
C PRO A 265 -22.17 5.18 15.75
N THR A 266 -22.72 6.23 16.36
CA THR A 266 -22.66 6.44 17.81
C THR A 266 -23.89 5.88 18.49
N ARG A 267 -23.71 5.24 19.65
CA ARG A 267 -24.84 4.76 20.45
C ARG A 267 -25.70 5.95 20.90
N LEU A 268 -27.01 5.77 20.90
CA LEU A 268 -27.93 6.76 21.45
C LEU A 268 -27.61 6.98 22.93
N SER A 269 -27.34 8.22 23.31
CA SER A 269 -27.16 8.61 24.71
C SER A 269 -28.42 9.28 25.22
N HIS A 270 -29.05 8.73 26.27
CA HIS A 270 -30.21 9.36 26.92
C HIS A 270 -29.85 10.62 27.72
N SER A 271 -28.57 10.99 27.81
CA SER A 271 -28.07 12.09 28.65
C SER A 271 -27.50 13.27 27.87
N ASP A 272 -27.55 13.27 26.54
CA ASP A 272 -26.96 14.33 25.70
C ASP A 272 -28.06 15.29 25.19
N PRO A 273 -28.10 16.56 25.66
CA PRO A 273 -29.13 17.54 25.29
C PRO A 273 -29.21 17.81 23.78
N ILE A 274 -28.10 17.61 23.05
CA ILE A 274 -28.03 17.84 21.61
C ILE A 274 -28.67 16.69 20.84
N GLN A 275 -28.47 15.43 21.26
CA GLN A 275 -29.12 14.26 20.64
C GLN A 275 -30.63 14.20 20.94
N THR A 276 -31.10 14.80 22.03
CA THR A 276 -32.54 14.85 22.35
C THR A 276 -33.37 15.74 21.42
N GLN A 277 -32.75 16.63 20.62
CA GLN A 277 -33.47 17.51 19.69
C GLN A 277 -33.52 16.97 18.25
N THR A 278 -32.63 16.05 17.89
CA THR A 278 -32.58 15.45 16.55
C THR A 278 -32.91 13.97 16.64
N GLU A 279 -34.07 13.54 16.14
CA GLU A 279 -34.45 12.11 16.01
C GLU A 279 -33.54 11.31 15.04
N ARG A 280 -32.38 11.85 14.65
CA ARG A 280 -31.50 11.30 13.62
C ARG A 280 -30.24 10.69 14.25
N PRO A 281 -29.80 9.50 13.80
CA PRO A 281 -28.57 8.88 14.28
C PRO A 281 -27.35 9.74 13.93
N SER A 282 -26.38 9.80 14.84
CA SER A 282 -25.09 10.47 14.64
C SER A 282 -23.99 9.48 14.30
N PHE A 283 -23.01 9.93 13.51
CA PHE A 283 -21.92 9.11 13.01
C PHE A 283 -20.59 9.86 13.08
N TYR A 284 -19.52 9.13 13.35
CA TYR A 284 -18.18 9.53 12.94
C TYR A 284 -17.90 9.01 11.52
N ALA A 285 -16.89 9.57 10.88
CA ALA A 285 -16.28 9.07 9.66
C ALA A 285 -14.81 8.71 9.92
N LEU A 286 -14.38 7.57 9.40
CA LEU A 286 -12.96 7.19 9.37
C LEU A 286 -12.25 8.03 8.31
N GLN A 287 -11.17 8.68 8.71
CA GLN A 287 -10.48 9.65 7.87
C GLN A 287 -9.70 9.01 6.72
N GLN A 288 -9.69 9.70 5.58
CA GLN A 288 -8.95 9.29 4.39
C GLN A 288 -7.45 9.57 4.50
N SER A 289 -7.09 10.54 5.34
CA SER A 289 -5.74 10.91 5.74
C SER A 289 -5.82 11.87 6.95
N PRO A 290 -4.74 12.11 7.72
CA PRO A 290 -4.75 13.07 8.84
C PRO A 290 -4.66 14.54 8.36
N GLN A 291 -5.30 14.88 7.24
CA GLN A 291 -5.11 16.15 6.52
C GLN A 291 -5.55 17.40 7.29
N GLN A 292 -6.71 17.38 7.94
CA GLN A 292 -7.15 18.52 8.76
C GLN A 292 -6.38 18.59 10.09
N PRO A 293 -6.23 17.49 10.87
CA PRO A 293 -5.49 17.53 12.13
C PRO A 293 -4.04 18.00 11.99
N LYS A 294 -3.31 17.58 10.95
CA LYS A 294 -1.91 18.02 10.78
C LYS A 294 -1.80 19.51 10.48
N GLN A 295 -2.71 20.07 9.68
CA GLN A 295 -2.74 21.52 9.43
C GLN A 295 -3.07 22.28 10.72
N LEU A 296 -4.06 21.81 11.49
CA LEU A 296 -4.40 22.42 12.80
C LEU A 296 -3.22 22.36 13.79
N LEU A 297 -2.47 21.25 13.80
CA LEU A 297 -1.26 21.12 14.63
C LEU A 297 -0.21 22.17 14.24
N ILE A 298 0.04 22.36 12.94
CA ILE A 298 0.95 23.41 12.46
C ILE A 298 0.42 24.82 12.80
N CYS A 299 -0.87 25.08 12.57
CA CYS A 299 -1.51 26.36 12.90
C CYS A 299 -1.44 26.69 14.39
N SER A 300 -1.51 25.68 15.25
CA SER A 300 -1.44 25.88 16.71
C SER A 300 -0.08 26.37 17.21
N GLY A 301 0.98 26.24 16.40
CA GLY A 301 2.36 26.48 16.83
C GLY A 301 2.90 25.45 17.83
N GLY A 302 2.13 24.40 18.16
CA GLY A 302 2.54 23.34 19.08
C GLY A 302 3.64 22.43 18.52
N VAL A 303 3.73 22.31 17.20
CA VAL A 303 4.78 21.58 16.48
C VAL A 303 5.16 22.30 15.18
N ASP A 304 6.45 22.42 14.91
CA ASP A 304 6.99 22.98 13.66
C ASP A 304 7.10 21.91 12.56
N ARG A 305 7.37 20.67 12.97
CA ARG A 305 7.61 19.50 12.11
C ARG A 305 6.87 18.30 12.65
N TYR A 306 5.76 17.96 12.01
CA TYR A 306 4.89 16.85 12.37
C TYR A 306 5.18 15.64 11.49
N PHE A 307 5.15 14.45 12.09
CA PHE A 307 4.95 13.22 11.33
C PHE A 307 4.05 12.21 12.03
N GLN A 308 3.50 11.28 11.24
CA GLN A 308 2.81 10.10 11.76
C GLN A 308 2.87 8.96 10.76
N ILE A 309 3.08 7.72 11.24
CA ILE A 309 2.76 6.52 10.45
C ILE A 309 1.29 6.17 10.70
N ALA A 310 0.39 6.81 9.94
CA ALA A 310 -1.04 6.81 10.17
C ALA A 310 -1.78 5.69 9.43
N LYS A 311 -2.88 5.21 10.02
CA LYS A 311 -3.88 4.37 9.35
C LYS A 311 -4.92 5.25 8.66
N CYS A 312 -5.18 4.96 7.40
CA CYS A 312 -6.06 5.71 6.51
C CYS A 312 -7.11 4.78 5.92
N PHE A 313 -8.31 5.31 5.64
CA PHE A 313 -9.47 4.50 5.26
C PHE A 313 -10.17 5.09 4.03
N ARG A 314 -10.51 4.24 3.05
CA ARG A 314 -11.25 4.64 1.84
C ARG A 314 -12.26 3.56 1.44
N ASP A 315 -13.53 3.94 1.27
CA ASP A 315 -14.60 3.05 0.81
C ASP A 315 -14.72 3.06 -0.73
N GLU A 316 -13.67 2.54 -1.36
CA GLU A 316 -13.53 2.43 -2.81
C GLU A 316 -13.54 0.96 -3.27
N ASP A 317 -13.86 0.75 -4.55
CA ASP A 317 -13.79 -0.58 -5.15
C ASP A 317 -12.36 -1.14 -5.05
N GLY A 318 -12.25 -2.35 -4.53
CA GLY A 318 -10.96 -2.96 -4.29
C GLY A 318 -10.24 -3.33 -5.59
N ARG A 319 -8.97 -2.93 -5.66
CA ARG A 319 -8.01 -3.31 -6.72
C ARG A 319 -6.86 -4.10 -6.11
N LYS A 320 -5.97 -4.68 -6.94
CA LYS A 320 -4.82 -5.47 -6.46
C LYS A 320 -3.86 -4.65 -5.59
N ASP A 321 -3.83 -3.34 -5.80
CA ASP A 321 -2.99 -2.35 -5.13
C ASP A 321 -3.77 -1.46 -4.15
N ARG A 322 -5.05 -1.77 -3.86
CA ARG A 322 -5.91 -1.02 -2.93
C ARG A 322 -6.43 -1.91 -1.80
N GLN A 323 -6.50 -1.32 -0.62
CA GLN A 323 -7.08 -1.92 0.57
C GLN A 323 -7.99 -0.88 1.23
N PRO A 324 -9.11 -1.30 1.84
CA PRO A 324 -10.03 -0.36 2.50
C PRO A 324 -9.39 0.35 3.68
N GLU A 325 -8.39 -0.28 4.30
CA GLU A 325 -7.49 0.31 5.29
C GLU A 325 -6.04 0.20 4.78
N PHE A 326 -5.30 1.29 4.81
CA PHE A 326 -3.90 1.33 4.37
C PHE A 326 -3.09 2.26 5.28
N THR A 327 -1.77 2.23 5.12
CA THR A 327 -0.82 2.93 5.99
C THR A 327 -0.07 3.99 5.20
N GLN A 328 -0.01 5.21 5.73
CA GLN A 328 0.74 6.32 5.16
C GLN A 328 1.83 6.79 6.14
N ILE A 329 2.94 7.30 5.60
CA ILE A 329 3.89 8.13 6.35
C ILE A 329 3.52 9.57 6.01
N ASP A 330 2.86 10.22 6.95
CA ASP A 330 2.34 11.57 6.77
C ASP A 330 3.28 12.57 7.45
N LEU A 331 3.63 13.65 6.73
CA LEU A 331 4.57 14.69 7.14
C LEU A 331 3.94 16.07 6.90
N GLU A 332 4.16 17.01 7.82
CA GLU A 332 3.81 18.42 7.63
C GLU A 332 4.86 19.31 8.31
N MET A 333 5.20 20.44 7.69
CA MET A 333 6.20 21.40 8.16
C MET A 333 5.64 22.82 8.11
N ALA A 334 5.89 23.58 9.16
CA ALA A 334 5.67 25.02 9.19
C ALA A 334 6.84 25.77 8.53
N TYR A 335 6.60 27.04 8.21
CA TYR A 335 7.53 27.97 7.56
C TYR A 335 8.19 27.44 6.30
N VAL A 336 7.43 26.67 5.51
CA VAL A 336 7.88 26.19 4.20
C VAL A 336 8.05 27.39 3.27
N SER A 337 9.26 27.55 2.72
CA SER A 337 9.59 28.70 1.90
C SER A 337 9.16 28.53 0.44
N TRP A 338 9.16 29.66 -0.28
CA TRP A 338 8.95 29.66 -1.72
C TRP A 338 10.19 29.16 -2.47
N GLY A 339 9.99 28.48 -3.62
CA GLY A 339 11.08 28.03 -4.47
C GLY A 339 11.92 29.17 -5.06
N GLN A 340 13.20 28.94 -5.35
CA GLN A 340 14.09 29.98 -5.90
C GLN A 340 13.57 30.47 -7.26
N PRO A 341 13.41 31.80 -7.48
CA PRO A 341 12.86 32.34 -8.72
C PRO A 341 13.88 32.50 -9.88
N ALA A 342 15.09 31.94 -9.81
CA ALA A 342 16.16 32.22 -10.79
C ALA A 342 16.89 30.94 -11.28
N PRO A 343 17.39 30.92 -12.53
CA PRO A 343 18.07 29.76 -13.10
C PRO A 343 19.35 29.48 -12.31
N ALA A 344 19.47 28.26 -11.79
CA ALA A 344 20.72 27.78 -11.22
C ALA A 344 21.87 27.96 -12.25
N PRO A 345 23.10 28.27 -11.80
CA PRO A 345 24.24 28.35 -12.71
C PRO A 345 24.37 27.04 -13.50
N LEU A 346 24.73 27.19 -14.78
CA LEU A 346 24.75 26.26 -15.93
C LEU A 346 25.40 24.86 -15.76
N GLN A 347 25.49 24.30 -14.55
CA GLN A 347 26.06 22.97 -14.34
C GLN A 347 25.19 22.02 -13.50
N PHE A 348 24.07 22.46 -12.92
CA PHE A 348 23.09 21.55 -12.29
C PHE A 348 21.65 22.06 -12.49
N SER A 349 20.81 21.23 -13.10
CA SER A 349 19.41 21.52 -13.45
C SER A 349 18.47 21.39 -12.25
N ASP A 350 18.61 22.25 -11.22
CA ASP A 350 17.59 22.29 -10.17
C ASP A 350 16.33 23.01 -10.70
N ALA A 351 15.45 22.23 -11.34
CA ALA A 351 14.21 22.71 -11.95
C ALA A 351 13.06 22.90 -10.93
N TRP A 352 13.34 22.85 -9.63
CA TRP A 352 12.33 23.03 -8.59
C TRP A 352 11.96 24.51 -8.41
N ARG A 353 10.83 24.92 -9.02
CA ARG A 353 10.38 26.32 -9.08
C ARG A 353 9.20 26.66 -8.15
N ILE A 354 8.79 25.70 -7.32
CA ILE A 354 7.63 25.82 -6.43
C ILE A 354 8.07 25.80 -4.96
N GLY A 355 7.20 26.17 -4.01
CA GLY A 355 7.51 26.00 -2.59
C GLY A 355 7.67 24.52 -2.17
N GLY A 356 8.12 24.26 -0.95
CA GLY A 356 8.29 22.88 -0.46
C GLY A 356 9.67 22.27 -0.70
N LEU A 357 10.69 23.08 -0.98
CA LEU A 357 12.08 22.60 -1.14
C LEU A 357 12.57 21.87 0.13
N GLU A 358 12.19 22.36 1.32
CA GLU A 358 12.53 21.72 2.59
C GLU A 358 11.92 20.32 2.72
N ILE A 359 10.70 20.15 2.20
CA ILE A 359 9.99 18.87 2.19
C ILE A 359 10.69 17.91 1.22
N ARG A 360 11.03 18.38 0.01
CA ARG A 360 11.83 17.60 -0.94
C ARG A 360 13.12 17.09 -0.30
N GLN A 361 13.89 17.97 0.34
CA GLN A 361 15.16 17.60 0.99
C GLN A 361 14.97 16.55 2.09
N VAL A 362 13.94 16.71 2.92
CA VAL A 362 13.58 15.74 3.98
C VAL A 362 13.26 14.37 3.38
N VAL A 363 12.44 14.34 2.32
CA VAL A 363 11.99 13.12 1.66
C VAL A 363 13.13 12.45 0.90
N GLU A 364 13.93 13.18 0.12
CA GLU A 364 15.09 12.64 -0.59
C GLU A 364 16.08 12.02 0.39
N SER A 365 16.41 12.72 1.48
CA SER A 365 17.28 12.17 2.54
C SER A 365 16.71 10.92 3.19
N LEU A 366 15.39 10.88 3.44
CA LEU A 366 14.71 9.72 4.01
C LEU A 366 14.79 8.53 3.05
N ILE A 367 14.47 8.74 1.77
CA ILE A 367 14.49 7.71 0.73
C ILE A 367 15.91 7.17 0.50
N GLN A 368 16.92 8.03 0.43
CA GLN A 368 18.33 7.64 0.35
C GLN A 368 18.74 6.73 1.51
N LYS A 369 18.38 7.09 2.76
CA LYS A 369 18.65 6.25 3.93
C LYS A 369 17.95 4.91 3.86
N ILE A 370 16.68 4.89 3.43
CA ILE A 370 15.91 3.65 3.26
C ILE A 370 16.61 2.73 2.24
N TRP A 371 16.98 3.24 1.06
CA TRP A 371 17.63 2.43 0.03
C TRP A 371 19.03 1.96 0.43
N SER A 372 19.85 2.85 0.99
CA SER A 372 21.20 2.50 1.44
C SER A 372 21.16 1.40 2.52
N GLN A 373 20.27 1.51 3.52
CA GLN A 373 20.22 0.52 4.60
C GLN A 373 19.43 -0.76 4.24
N ALA A 374 18.30 -0.64 3.54
CA ALA A 374 17.40 -1.76 3.28
C ALA A 374 17.68 -2.50 1.96
N GLU A 375 18.24 -1.82 0.95
CA GLU A 375 18.59 -2.42 -0.35
C GLU A 375 20.10 -2.46 -0.62
N GLN A 376 20.93 -1.76 0.17
CA GLN A 376 22.37 -1.62 -0.10
C GLN A 376 22.62 -0.97 -1.47
N ILE A 377 21.79 0.02 -1.82
CA ILE A 377 21.88 0.81 -3.05
C ILE A 377 22.06 2.27 -2.67
N ASP A 378 23.12 2.88 -3.20
CA ASP A 378 23.34 4.32 -3.07
C ASP A 378 22.57 5.06 -4.16
N LEU A 379 21.66 5.93 -3.74
CA LEU A 379 20.88 6.77 -4.64
C LEU A 379 21.61 8.09 -4.93
N PRO A 380 21.29 8.78 -6.04
CA PRO A 380 21.77 10.14 -6.29
C PRO A 380 21.40 11.11 -5.16
N ASP A 381 22.22 12.14 -4.98
CA ASP A 381 22.01 13.18 -3.96
C ASP A 381 20.69 13.95 -4.15
N GLN A 382 20.23 14.06 -5.38
CA GLN A 382 18.98 14.73 -5.78
C GLN A 382 18.25 13.91 -6.83
N PHE A 383 16.92 13.93 -6.79
CA PHE A 383 16.10 13.28 -7.82
C PHE A 383 15.75 14.26 -8.94
N ASN A 384 15.55 13.71 -10.14
CA ASN A 384 15.13 14.50 -11.30
C ASN A 384 13.75 15.13 -11.04
N VAL A 385 13.49 16.26 -11.67
CA VAL A 385 12.23 17.01 -11.56
C VAL A 385 11.67 17.24 -12.95
N LEU A 386 10.38 16.97 -13.14
CA LEU A 386 9.59 17.39 -14.29
C LEU A 386 8.39 18.21 -13.81
N THR A 387 7.93 19.13 -14.63
CA THR A 387 6.59 19.68 -14.50
C THR A 387 5.56 18.68 -15.02
N TYR A 388 4.33 18.77 -14.54
CA TYR A 388 3.19 17.99 -15.06
C TYR A 388 3.06 18.16 -16.57
N GLY A 389 3.22 19.39 -17.08
CA GLY A 389 3.19 19.68 -18.51
C GLY A 389 4.26 18.91 -19.30
N GLU A 390 5.50 18.88 -18.81
CA GLU A 390 6.59 18.11 -19.43
C GLU A 390 6.35 16.61 -19.35
N ALA A 391 5.90 16.10 -18.20
CA ALA A 391 5.62 14.68 -17.99
C ALA A 391 4.51 14.18 -18.94
N MET A 392 3.41 14.92 -19.02
CA MET A 392 2.30 14.60 -19.92
C MET A 392 2.69 14.75 -21.39
N THR A 393 3.47 15.77 -21.75
CA THR A 393 3.85 16.01 -23.15
C THR A 393 4.89 15.00 -23.65
N ARG A 394 5.85 14.59 -22.81
CA ARG A 394 6.96 13.70 -23.21
C ARG A 394 6.68 12.22 -22.97
N TYR A 395 5.86 11.89 -21.97
CA TYR A 395 5.62 10.50 -21.58
C TYR A 395 4.14 10.12 -21.54
N GLY A 396 3.23 11.10 -21.65
CA GLY A 396 1.79 10.85 -21.65
C GLY A 396 1.27 10.37 -20.29
N SER A 397 1.97 10.66 -19.20
CA SER A 397 1.54 10.28 -17.85
C SER A 397 2.10 11.23 -16.79
N ASP A 398 1.30 11.45 -15.75
CA ASP A 398 1.68 12.15 -14.51
C ASP A 398 2.60 11.32 -13.59
N LYS A 399 2.85 10.06 -13.93
CA LYS A 399 3.77 9.15 -13.23
C LYS A 399 4.58 8.34 -14.23
N PRO A 400 5.44 8.99 -15.02
CA PRO A 400 6.10 8.35 -16.13
C PRO A 400 7.14 7.33 -15.66
N ASP A 401 7.21 6.20 -16.36
CA ASP A 401 8.33 5.29 -16.24
C ASP A 401 9.49 5.76 -17.12
N THR A 402 10.51 6.36 -16.50
CA THR A 402 11.67 6.93 -17.20
C THR A 402 12.82 5.94 -17.39
N ARG A 403 12.61 4.65 -17.11
CA ARG A 403 13.64 3.61 -17.29
C ARG A 403 13.89 3.23 -18.75
N PHE A 404 13.02 3.67 -19.66
CA PHE A 404 13.12 3.42 -21.10
C PHE A 404 12.71 4.66 -21.90
N GLY A 405 13.06 4.69 -23.19
CA GLY A 405 12.80 5.82 -24.10
C GLY A 405 11.35 5.90 -24.58
N LEU A 406 11.17 5.94 -25.91
CA LEU A 406 9.87 6.09 -26.58
C LEU A 406 9.11 7.34 -26.15
N GLU A 407 9.80 8.47 -26.04
CA GLU A 407 9.17 9.75 -25.72
C GLU A 407 8.19 10.18 -26.81
N ILE A 408 7.09 10.78 -26.38
CA ILE A 408 6.07 11.37 -27.24
C ILE A 408 6.62 12.68 -27.81
N THR A 409 6.45 12.85 -29.11
CA THR A 409 6.83 14.06 -29.84
C THR A 409 5.58 14.81 -30.28
N ASN A 410 5.51 16.11 -29.99
CA ASN A 410 4.48 16.98 -30.57
C ASN A 410 4.78 17.20 -32.05
N ILE A 411 3.88 16.75 -32.93
CA ILE A 411 4.01 16.80 -34.38
C ILE A 411 3.44 18.12 -34.93
N THR A 412 2.47 18.73 -34.24
CA THR A 412 1.78 19.95 -34.71
C THR A 412 2.70 21.06 -35.21
N PRO A 413 3.82 21.42 -34.53
CA PRO A 413 4.70 22.50 -34.97
C PRO A 413 5.39 22.27 -36.33
N TYR A 414 5.41 21.03 -36.81
CA TYR A 414 6.03 20.67 -38.09
C TYR A 414 5.03 20.63 -39.25
N LEU A 415 3.72 20.78 -38.97
CA LEU A 415 2.68 20.79 -39.99
C LEU A 415 2.63 22.12 -40.74
N PRO A 416 2.11 22.15 -41.99
CA PRO A 416 1.90 23.39 -42.73
C PRO A 416 1.04 24.41 -41.96
N THR A 417 1.31 25.70 -42.18
CA THR A 417 0.70 26.81 -41.43
C THR A 417 -0.83 26.75 -41.36
N ASP A 418 -1.50 26.37 -42.46
CA ASP A 418 -2.97 26.31 -42.50
C ASP A 418 -3.53 25.22 -41.59
N ILE A 419 -2.83 24.08 -41.47
CA ILE A 419 -3.21 22.96 -40.60
C ILE A 419 -2.84 23.27 -39.15
N LEU A 420 -1.69 23.90 -38.92
CA LEU A 420 -1.29 24.38 -37.59
C LEU A 420 -2.35 25.34 -37.03
N ASN A 421 -2.77 26.33 -37.82
CA ASN A 421 -3.83 27.26 -37.43
C ASN A 421 -5.15 26.53 -37.14
N ALA A 422 -5.48 25.46 -37.87
CA ALA A 422 -6.67 24.66 -37.59
C ALA A 422 -6.57 23.94 -36.25
N TYR A 423 -5.41 23.36 -35.90
CA TYR A 423 -5.19 22.75 -34.59
C TYR A 423 -5.28 23.78 -33.45
N ASP A 424 -4.65 24.95 -33.61
CA ASP A 424 -4.70 26.04 -32.63
C ASP A 424 -6.14 26.55 -32.41
N GLN A 425 -6.94 26.70 -33.48
CA GLN A 425 -8.34 27.12 -33.40
C GLN A 425 -9.24 26.09 -32.69
N ASN A 426 -8.87 24.81 -32.74
CA ASN A 426 -9.62 23.73 -32.10
C ASN A 426 -9.06 23.34 -30.70
N ASP A 427 -8.05 24.06 -30.20
CA ASP A 427 -7.36 23.76 -28.92
C ASP A 427 -6.84 22.30 -28.86
N GLN A 428 -6.30 21.81 -29.98
CA GLN A 428 -5.84 20.43 -30.14
C GLN A 428 -4.38 20.35 -30.56
N VAL A 429 -3.72 19.26 -30.19
CA VAL A 429 -2.39 18.90 -30.69
C VAL A 429 -2.39 17.50 -31.28
N LEU A 430 -1.57 17.32 -32.31
CA LEU A 430 -1.21 16.04 -32.90
C LEU A 430 0.14 15.63 -32.33
N GLU A 431 0.20 14.47 -31.72
CA GLU A 431 1.41 13.92 -31.13
C GLU A 431 1.65 12.49 -31.60
N GLY A 432 2.90 12.03 -31.48
CA GLY A 432 3.23 10.66 -31.82
C GLY A 432 4.47 10.09 -31.13
N ILE A 433 4.48 8.77 -30.99
CA ILE A 433 5.66 8.00 -30.61
C ILE A 433 6.30 7.50 -31.90
N ILE A 434 7.57 7.83 -32.10
CA ILE A 434 8.34 7.35 -33.24
C ILE A 434 9.30 6.27 -32.74
N VAL A 435 9.00 5.01 -33.03
CA VAL A 435 9.87 3.87 -32.71
C VAL A 435 10.91 3.76 -33.83
N ARG A 436 12.13 4.21 -33.55
CA ARG A 436 13.17 4.34 -34.58
C ARG A 436 13.89 3.03 -34.75
N LYS A 437 13.92 2.47 -35.97
CA LYS A 437 14.62 1.21 -36.23
C LYS A 437 16.12 1.29 -35.91
N SER A 438 16.69 2.49 -36.00
CA SER A 438 18.11 2.75 -35.75
C SER A 438 18.48 2.90 -34.27
N LYS A 439 17.54 3.26 -33.39
CA LYS A 439 17.79 3.54 -31.97
C LYS A 439 16.99 2.67 -31.02
N ASP A 440 15.73 2.38 -31.37
CA ASP A 440 14.73 1.67 -30.59
C ASP A 440 14.46 0.27 -31.17
N SER A 441 15.51 -0.37 -31.71
CA SER A 441 15.42 -1.62 -32.46
C SER A 441 14.75 -2.77 -31.69
N GLU A 442 14.92 -2.76 -30.36
CA GLU A 442 14.32 -3.65 -29.39
C GLU A 442 12.79 -3.52 -29.29
N PHE A 443 12.24 -2.34 -29.60
CA PHE A 443 10.81 -2.06 -29.51
C PHE A 443 10.08 -2.26 -30.85
N ILE A 444 10.78 -2.26 -32.00
CA ILE A 444 10.14 -2.34 -33.34
C ILE A 444 9.21 -3.55 -33.50
N ARG A 445 9.66 -4.74 -33.06
CA ARG A 445 8.84 -5.96 -33.18
C ARG A 445 7.63 -5.94 -32.27
N ALA A 446 7.77 -5.35 -31.08
CA ALA A 446 6.68 -5.17 -30.15
C ALA A 446 5.68 -4.14 -30.65
N SER A 447 6.16 -2.98 -31.12
CA SER A 447 5.36 -1.92 -31.73
C SER A 447 4.46 -2.45 -32.84
N LYS A 448 5.00 -3.23 -33.79
CA LYS A 448 4.22 -3.83 -34.88
C LYS A 448 3.17 -4.86 -34.44
N ALA A 449 3.35 -5.47 -33.28
CA ALA A 449 2.45 -6.49 -32.73
C ALA A 449 1.49 -5.92 -31.67
N CYS A 450 1.71 -4.68 -31.23
CA CYS A 450 0.87 -3.99 -30.27
C CYS A 450 -0.49 -3.70 -30.92
N LYS A 451 -1.56 -3.82 -30.14
CA LYS A 451 -2.92 -3.52 -30.59
C LYS A 451 -3.24 -2.07 -30.24
N ASP A 452 -4.08 -1.45 -31.05
CA ASP A 452 -4.69 -0.18 -30.67
C ASP A 452 -5.89 -0.44 -29.76
N ASP A 453 -5.70 -0.27 -28.45
CA ASP A 453 -6.74 -0.40 -27.44
C ASP A 453 -7.15 0.96 -26.84
N HIS A 454 -6.53 2.07 -27.27
CA HIS A 454 -6.68 3.40 -26.64
C HIS A 454 -7.12 4.51 -27.60
N GLY A 455 -7.45 4.19 -28.85
CA GLY A 455 -7.84 5.18 -29.87
C GLY A 455 -6.63 5.89 -30.49
N THR A 456 -5.58 5.13 -30.76
CA THR A 456 -4.31 5.56 -31.34
C THR A 456 -4.12 4.99 -32.74
N CYS A 457 -3.52 5.75 -33.64
CA CYS A 457 -3.32 5.30 -35.00
C CYS A 457 -1.90 4.75 -35.19
N HIS A 458 -1.80 3.51 -35.66
CA HIS A 458 -0.52 2.86 -35.95
C HIS A 458 -0.16 2.93 -37.44
N VAL A 459 1.07 3.34 -37.73
CA VAL A 459 1.57 3.55 -39.08
C VAL A 459 2.97 2.96 -39.20
N HIS A 460 3.19 2.17 -40.25
CA HIS A 460 4.53 1.72 -40.63
C HIS A 460 5.13 2.65 -41.69
N PHE A 461 6.28 3.26 -41.40
CA PHE A 461 6.91 4.21 -42.32
C PHE A 461 7.79 3.48 -43.35
N SER A 462 7.41 3.58 -44.63
CA SER A 462 8.00 2.88 -45.77
C SER A 462 8.06 3.79 -46.99
N GLN A 463 8.68 3.34 -48.08
CA GLN A 463 8.74 4.13 -49.32
C GLN A 463 7.33 4.43 -49.88
N THR A 464 6.37 3.52 -49.72
CA THR A 464 5.00 3.70 -50.22
C THR A 464 4.15 4.59 -49.33
N THR A 465 4.41 4.61 -48.02
CA THR A 465 3.66 5.43 -47.06
C THR A 465 4.27 6.82 -46.84
N ALA A 466 5.51 7.05 -47.28
CA ALA A 466 6.24 8.30 -47.03
C ALA A 466 5.49 9.56 -47.47
N SER A 467 4.66 9.48 -48.53
CA SER A 467 3.91 10.62 -49.07
C SER A 467 2.45 10.68 -48.64
N THR A 468 1.95 9.72 -47.85
CA THR A 468 0.52 9.64 -47.50
C THR A 468 0.24 9.29 -46.05
N TRP A 469 1.26 9.00 -45.22
CA TRP A 469 1.05 8.41 -43.90
C TRP A 469 0.20 9.24 -42.93
N LEU A 470 0.20 10.58 -43.04
CA LEU A 470 -0.68 11.44 -42.23
C LEU A 470 -2.12 11.39 -42.75
N THR A 471 -2.29 11.49 -44.07
CA THR A 471 -3.58 11.40 -44.78
C THR A 471 -4.27 10.05 -44.53
N ASP A 472 -3.51 8.96 -44.59
CA ASP A 472 -3.98 7.57 -44.48
C ASP A 472 -3.86 7.02 -43.05
N SER A 473 -3.50 7.85 -42.07
CA SER A 473 -3.27 7.43 -40.68
C SER A 473 -4.50 6.81 -40.01
N GLY A 474 -5.70 7.10 -40.51
CA GLY A 474 -6.96 6.73 -39.87
C GLY A 474 -7.35 7.66 -38.71
N LEU A 475 -6.60 8.74 -38.48
CA LEU A 475 -7.01 9.81 -37.56
C LEU A 475 -8.24 10.51 -38.12
N ASP A 476 -9.24 10.74 -37.26
CA ASP A 476 -10.46 11.46 -37.64
C ASP A 476 -10.20 12.97 -37.80
N CYS A 477 -9.56 13.36 -38.90
CA CYS A 477 -9.05 14.72 -39.09
C CYS A 477 -9.14 15.16 -40.54
N ASP A 478 -10.23 15.84 -40.90
CA ASP A 478 -10.50 16.21 -42.29
C ASP A 478 -9.45 17.14 -42.90
N PHE A 479 -8.84 18.02 -42.11
CA PHE A 479 -7.80 18.92 -42.62
C PHE A 479 -6.47 18.21 -42.93
N LEU A 480 -6.19 17.03 -42.36
CA LEU A 480 -5.00 16.24 -42.73
C LEU A 480 -5.14 15.65 -44.14
N LYS A 481 -6.37 15.47 -44.64
CA LYS A 481 -6.61 14.92 -45.98
C LYS A 481 -6.12 15.84 -47.11
N ASN A 482 -5.89 17.11 -46.79
CA ASN A 482 -5.44 18.13 -47.76
C ASN A 482 -3.91 18.23 -47.86
N LEU A 483 -3.16 17.43 -47.09
CA LEU A 483 -1.71 17.42 -47.14
C LEU A 483 -1.20 16.93 -48.50
N THR A 484 -0.26 17.67 -49.08
CA THR A 484 0.42 17.30 -50.33
C THR A 484 1.62 16.39 -50.07
N ALA A 485 2.18 15.80 -51.13
CA ALA A 485 3.40 15.00 -51.03
C ALA A 485 4.62 15.83 -50.55
N ASP A 486 4.66 17.12 -50.91
CA ASP A 486 5.73 18.03 -50.48
C ASP A 486 5.62 18.37 -48.99
N ASP A 487 4.39 18.57 -48.49
CA ASP A 487 4.14 18.77 -47.05
C ASP A 487 4.61 17.57 -46.24
N HIS A 488 4.30 16.34 -46.70
CA HIS A 488 4.80 15.12 -46.06
C HIS A 488 6.33 15.06 -46.09
N ALA A 489 6.97 15.41 -47.21
CA ALA A 489 8.43 15.41 -47.31
C ALA A 489 9.07 16.38 -46.29
N GLN A 490 8.49 17.57 -46.09
CA GLN A 490 8.94 18.54 -45.11
C GLN A 490 8.77 18.03 -43.66
N VAL A 491 7.61 17.45 -43.34
CA VAL A 491 7.35 16.86 -42.02
C VAL A 491 8.31 15.70 -41.76
N ASN A 492 8.50 14.80 -42.73
CA ASN A 492 9.40 13.65 -42.63
C ASN A 492 10.85 14.08 -42.37
N ALA A 493 11.31 15.12 -43.07
CA ALA A 493 12.65 15.68 -42.88
C ALA A 493 12.79 16.30 -41.48
N SER A 494 11.79 17.03 -41.01
CA SER A 494 11.80 17.69 -39.69
C SER A 494 11.77 16.69 -38.53
N LEU A 495 11.04 15.59 -38.68
CA LEU A 495 10.96 14.48 -37.71
C LEU A 495 12.08 13.43 -37.88
N GLU A 496 12.97 13.64 -38.86
CA GLU A 496 14.06 12.74 -39.25
C GLU A 496 13.60 11.29 -39.47
N LEU A 497 12.44 11.09 -40.11
CA LEU A 497 11.85 9.76 -40.32
C LEU A 497 12.68 8.93 -41.32
N ARG A 498 12.86 7.65 -41.03
CA ARG A 498 13.59 6.72 -41.89
C ARG A 498 12.75 5.49 -42.22
N HIS A 499 12.96 4.93 -43.41
CA HIS A 499 12.26 3.72 -43.82
C HIS A 499 12.51 2.56 -42.84
N GLY A 500 11.42 1.95 -42.39
CA GLY A 500 11.43 0.89 -41.39
C GLY A 500 11.14 1.37 -39.97
N ASP A 501 11.05 2.68 -39.73
CA ASP A 501 10.52 3.23 -38.48
C ASP A 501 9.02 2.91 -38.34
N ASP A 502 8.55 2.94 -37.10
CA ASP A 502 7.17 2.66 -36.74
C ASP A 502 6.62 3.86 -35.96
N MET A 503 5.35 4.21 -36.17
CA MET A 503 4.77 5.42 -35.61
C MET A 503 3.40 5.15 -35.01
N TRP A 504 3.17 5.72 -33.83
CA TRP A 504 1.87 5.75 -33.17
C TRP A 504 1.43 7.20 -33.01
N LEU A 505 0.20 7.52 -33.38
CA LEU A 505 -0.31 8.88 -33.43
C LEU A 505 -1.56 9.01 -32.57
N SER A 506 -1.74 10.18 -31.96
CA SER A 506 -2.99 10.52 -31.28
C SER A 506 -3.22 12.03 -31.29
N LYS A 507 -4.48 12.40 -31.12
CA LYS A 507 -4.90 13.79 -30.92
C LYS A 507 -5.33 13.96 -29.47
N ARG A 508 -4.98 15.09 -28.87
CA ARG A 508 -5.45 15.47 -27.52
C ARG A 508 -5.64 16.98 -27.43
N PRO A 509 -6.35 17.47 -26.39
CA PRO A 509 -6.37 18.90 -26.07
C PRO A 509 -4.96 19.45 -25.87
N GLN A 510 -4.74 20.71 -26.23
CA GLN A 510 -3.43 21.38 -26.11
C GLN A 510 -2.96 21.40 -24.64
N SER A 511 -3.85 21.80 -23.73
CA SER A 511 -3.62 21.69 -22.29
C SER A 511 -3.74 20.22 -21.85
N PRO A 512 -2.68 19.60 -21.31
CA PRO A 512 -2.76 18.23 -20.83
C PRO A 512 -3.73 18.13 -19.66
N ARG A 513 -4.53 17.06 -19.65
CA ARG A 513 -5.53 16.77 -18.61
C ARG A 513 -5.46 15.29 -18.22
N GLY A 514 -5.89 14.97 -17.00
CA GLY A 514 -5.92 13.61 -16.46
C GLY A 514 -4.54 13.04 -16.11
N GLY A 515 -4.49 11.77 -15.74
CA GLY A 515 -3.24 11.10 -15.31
C GLY A 515 -2.52 10.32 -16.40
N SER A 516 -3.16 10.02 -17.53
CA SER A 516 -2.51 9.34 -18.66
C SER A 516 -3.20 9.64 -19.99
N THR A 517 -2.42 9.86 -21.04
CA THR A 517 -2.89 10.01 -22.42
C THR A 517 -2.97 8.64 -23.12
N ALA A 518 -3.62 8.59 -24.28
CA ALA A 518 -3.69 7.38 -25.09
C ALA A 518 -2.28 6.87 -25.46
N LEU A 519 -1.41 7.75 -25.97
CA LEU A 519 -0.02 7.39 -26.28
C LEU A 519 0.79 7.02 -25.05
N GLY A 520 0.55 7.62 -23.89
CA GLY A 520 1.21 7.23 -22.64
C GLY A 520 0.92 5.76 -22.27
N LYS A 521 -0.31 5.30 -22.49
CA LYS A 521 -0.69 3.89 -22.29
C LYS A 521 -0.07 2.99 -23.36
N THR A 522 -0.18 3.36 -24.64
CA THR A 522 0.44 2.61 -25.75
C THR A 522 1.95 2.45 -25.55
N ARG A 523 2.63 3.48 -25.04
CA ARG A 523 4.07 3.42 -24.69
C ARG A 523 4.38 2.30 -23.70
N LEU A 524 3.56 2.14 -22.67
CA LEU A 524 3.71 1.07 -21.69
C LEU A 524 3.43 -0.31 -22.32
N ASP A 525 2.36 -0.42 -23.12
CA ASP A 525 1.98 -1.67 -23.81
C ASP A 525 3.10 -2.17 -24.74
N ILE A 526 3.74 -1.26 -25.50
CA ILE A 526 4.89 -1.58 -26.35
C ILE A 526 6.06 -2.11 -25.51
N SER A 527 6.36 -1.47 -24.38
CA SER A 527 7.44 -1.88 -23.49
C SER A 527 7.17 -3.23 -22.81
N GLU A 528 5.95 -3.46 -22.33
CA GLU A 528 5.53 -4.73 -21.74
C GLU A 528 5.58 -5.87 -22.76
N LEU A 529 5.13 -5.63 -23.99
CA LEU A 529 5.19 -6.62 -25.05
C LEU A 529 6.64 -6.90 -25.48
N ALA A 530 7.51 -5.89 -25.54
CA ALA A 530 8.95 -6.10 -25.82
C ALA A 530 9.61 -6.96 -24.74
N GLN A 531 9.27 -6.74 -23.46
CA GLN A 531 9.74 -7.56 -22.34
C GLN A 531 9.21 -9.00 -22.40
N ALA A 532 7.91 -9.18 -22.66
CA ALA A 532 7.29 -10.50 -22.78
C ALA A 532 7.90 -11.34 -23.92
N ARG A 533 8.40 -10.68 -24.97
CA ARG A 533 9.08 -11.30 -26.11
C ARG A 533 10.56 -11.61 -25.84
N GLY A 534 11.14 -11.06 -24.78
CA GLY A 534 12.57 -11.12 -24.49
C GLY A 534 13.42 -10.20 -25.38
N ASP A 535 12.79 -9.24 -26.06
CA ASP A 535 13.45 -8.30 -26.96
C ASP A 535 14.06 -7.12 -26.20
N PHE A 536 13.47 -6.75 -25.06
CA PHE A 536 13.89 -5.68 -24.16
C PHE A 536 13.93 -6.18 -22.71
N THR A 537 14.90 -5.72 -21.92
CA THR A 537 14.94 -5.97 -20.47
C THR A 537 15.01 -4.65 -19.75
N ILE A 538 13.99 -4.34 -18.95
CA ILE A 538 13.96 -3.11 -18.17
C ILE A 538 14.98 -3.16 -17.03
N THR A 539 15.64 -2.03 -16.77
CA THR A 539 16.56 -1.94 -15.62
C THR A 539 15.80 -2.13 -14.30
N ARG A 540 16.49 -2.73 -13.34
CA ARG A 540 16.02 -2.90 -11.96
C ARG A 540 16.47 -1.75 -11.04
N ASP A 541 17.30 -0.85 -11.55
CA ASP A 541 17.77 0.30 -10.80
C ASP A 541 16.58 1.23 -10.49
N PRO A 542 16.53 1.82 -9.29
CA PRO A 542 15.45 2.71 -8.89
C PRO A 542 15.58 4.08 -9.59
N HIS A 543 14.58 4.45 -10.38
CA HIS A 543 14.47 5.76 -11.03
C HIS A 543 13.44 6.60 -10.29
N PHE A 544 13.92 7.48 -9.42
CA PHE A 544 13.08 8.46 -8.71
C PHE A 544 12.92 9.74 -9.53
N LEU A 545 11.73 10.31 -9.45
CA LEU A 545 11.33 11.50 -10.19
C LEU A 545 10.30 12.29 -9.39
N TRP A 546 10.49 13.60 -9.29
CA TRP A 546 9.47 14.53 -8.83
C TRP A 546 8.66 15.06 -10.00
N ILE A 547 7.35 15.11 -9.84
CA ILE A 547 6.43 15.80 -10.74
C ILE A 547 5.90 17.02 -9.99
N THR A 548 5.86 18.18 -10.63
CA THR A 548 5.52 19.48 -10.01
C THR A 548 4.58 20.29 -10.90
N GLU A 549 4.03 21.40 -10.39
CA GLU A 549 3.24 22.36 -11.19
C GLU A 549 2.00 21.74 -11.86
N PHE A 550 1.28 20.88 -11.13
CA PHE A 550 0.02 20.32 -11.60
C PHE A 550 -1.05 21.40 -11.77
N PRO A 551 -2.06 21.20 -12.65
CA PRO A 551 -3.28 21.97 -12.62
C PRO A 551 -3.88 21.95 -11.21
N LEU A 552 -4.30 23.10 -10.69
CA LEU A 552 -4.90 23.19 -9.36
C LEU A 552 -6.36 22.70 -9.36
N PHE A 553 -7.06 22.98 -10.46
CA PHE A 553 -8.46 22.66 -10.65
C PHE A 553 -8.67 21.86 -11.93
N THR A 554 -9.56 20.88 -11.85
CA THR A 554 -9.98 20.05 -12.98
C THR A 554 -11.50 19.98 -13.00
N HIS A 555 -12.10 19.90 -14.19
CA HIS A 555 -13.47 19.41 -14.29
C HIS A 555 -13.49 17.93 -13.90
N ALA A 556 -14.61 17.48 -13.32
CA ALA A 556 -14.76 16.05 -13.06
C ALA A 556 -14.65 15.27 -14.37
N ASP A 557 -14.05 14.07 -14.33
CA ASP A 557 -14.08 13.14 -15.46
C ASP A 557 -15.53 12.97 -15.96
N GLU A 558 -15.75 12.72 -17.25
CA GLU A 558 -17.10 12.54 -17.83
C GLU A 558 -17.94 11.53 -17.02
N ASP A 559 -17.30 10.46 -16.52
CA ASP A 559 -17.92 9.43 -15.66
C ASP A 559 -18.34 9.93 -14.28
N LYS A 560 -17.75 11.02 -13.76
CA LYS A 560 -18.05 11.64 -12.47
C LYS A 560 -18.77 12.98 -12.60
N ASP A 561 -18.99 13.46 -13.82
CA ASP A 561 -19.60 14.77 -14.08
C ASP A 561 -21.03 14.85 -13.53
N HIS A 562 -21.74 13.71 -13.48
CA HIS A 562 -23.06 13.60 -12.83
C HIS A 562 -23.05 13.91 -11.33
N LEU A 563 -21.90 13.76 -10.64
CA LEU A 563 -21.73 14.11 -9.22
C LEU A 563 -21.33 15.58 -9.05
N ALA A 564 -20.51 16.11 -9.96
CA ALA A 564 -19.98 17.48 -9.88
C ALA A 564 -20.92 18.54 -10.47
N LYS A 565 -21.92 18.15 -11.27
CA LYS A 565 -22.89 19.06 -11.92
C LYS A 565 -22.19 20.19 -12.71
N GLY A 566 -21.07 19.90 -13.37
CA GLY A 566 -20.29 20.90 -14.13
C GLY A 566 -19.44 21.86 -13.29
N ARG A 567 -19.27 21.62 -11.98
CA ARG A 567 -18.40 22.42 -11.11
C ARG A 567 -16.92 22.06 -11.27
N TRP A 568 -16.04 23.01 -10.93
CA TRP A 568 -14.63 22.74 -10.74
C TRP A 568 -14.42 21.84 -9.53
N SER A 569 -13.47 20.92 -9.65
CA SER A 569 -12.96 20.09 -8.56
C SER A 569 -11.49 20.42 -8.33
N SER A 570 -11.00 20.25 -7.11
CA SER A 570 -9.56 20.29 -6.86
C SER A 570 -8.91 19.05 -7.45
N SER A 571 -7.80 19.20 -8.16
CA SER A 571 -7.12 18.06 -8.79
C SER A 571 -6.54 17.07 -7.77
N HIS A 572 -6.22 17.56 -6.56
CA HIS A 572 -5.68 16.74 -5.48
C HIS A 572 -6.46 16.94 -4.18
N HIS A 573 -6.29 18.09 -3.52
CA HIS A 573 -7.07 18.46 -2.35
C HIS A 573 -7.29 19.98 -2.32
N PRO A 574 -8.37 20.46 -1.69
CA PRO A 574 -8.82 21.85 -1.80
C PRO A 574 -7.97 22.87 -1.02
N PHE A 575 -6.97 22.39 -0.28
CA PHE A 575 -6.05 23.21 0.51
C PHE A 575 -4.74 23.52 -0.22
N THR A 576 -4.57 23.08 -1.46
CA THR A 576 -3.32 23.30 -2.22
C THR A 576 -3.17 24.77 -2.56
N ALA A 577 -2.02 25.36 -2.25
CA ALA A 577 -1.73 26.73 -2.62
C ALA A 577 -1.53 26.88 -4.14
N PRO A 578 -2.09 27.90 -4.77
CA PRO A 578 -1.78 28.22 -6.16
C PRO A 578 -0.31 28.65 -6.31
N MET A 579 0.19 28.55 -7.53
CA MET A 579 1.42 29.22 -7.95
C MET A 579 1.24 30.74 -7.85
N TRP A 580 2.23 31.46 -7.30
CA TRP A 580 2.10 32.90 -7.07
C TRP A 580 1.83 33.68 -8.36
N GLN A 581 2.39 33.21 -9.48
CA GLN A 581 2.21 33.79 -10.81
C GLN A 581 0.77 33.69 -11.33
N ASP A 582 0.02 32.71 -10.82
CA ASP A 582 -1.30 32.35 -11.35
C ASP A 582 -2.44 32.88 -10.44
N ILE A 583 -2.11 33.52 -9.31
CA ILE A 583 -3.09 34.07 -8.35
C ILE A 583 -4.01 35.12 -9.02
N GLU A 584 -3.45 36.03 -9.82
CA GLU A 584 -4.27 37.03 -10.50
C GLU A 584 -5.24 36.38 -11.51
N ALA A 585 -4.75 35.40 -12.27
CA ALA A 585 -5.57 34.62 -13.21
C ALA A 585 -6.73 33.92 -12.48
N MET A 586 -6.46 33.34 -11.31
CA MET A 586 -7.47 32.71 -10.45
C MET A 586 -8.58 33.69 -10.06
N TYR A 587 -8.23 34.90 -9.61
CA TYR A 587 -9.23 35.91 -9.21
C TYR A 587 -10.00 36.52 -10.39
N ARG A 588 -9.41 36.55 -11.60
CA ARG A 588 -10.13 36.96 -12.83
C ARG A 588 -11.08 35.90 -13.38
N GLY A 589 -10.98 34.66 -12.89
CA GLY A 589 -11.80 33.54 -13.36
C GLY A 589 -11.16 32.69 -14.47
N ASP A 590 -9.88 32.88 -14.76
CA ASP A 590 -9.10 32.05 -15.71
C ASP A 590 -8.70 30.69 -15.05
N ILE A 591 -9.66 29.97 -14.46
CA ILE A 591 -9.44 28.85 -13.53
C ILE A 591 -8.60 27.72 -14.15
N GLU A 592 -8.79 27.43 -15.42
CA GLU A 592 -8.10 26.35 -16.13
C GLU A 592 -6.57 26.55 -16.22
N LYS A 593 -6.11 27.80 -16.14
CA LYS A 593 -4.68 28.14 -16.24
C LYS A 593 -3.96 28.10 -14.90
N VAL A 594 -4.70 27.92 -13.79
CA VAL A 594 -4.15 28.02 -12.44
C VAL A 594 -3.42 26.73 -12.07
N ARG A 595 -2.10 26.81 -11.88
CA ARG A 595 -1.29 25.70 -11.37
C ARG A 595 -1.23 25.71 -9.85
N GLY A 596 -1.11 24.53 -9.27
CA GLY A 596 -0.92 24.30 -7.85
C GLY A 596 0.54 24.05 -7.50
N GLN A 597 0.92 24.40 -6.28
CA GLN A 597 2.18 23.98 -5.65
C GLN A 597 2.08 22.55 -5.12
N HIS A 598 1.64 21.66 -5.99
CA HIS A 598 1.53 20.23 -5.73
C HIS A 598 2.76 19.53 -6.30
N TYR A 599 3.22 18.50 -5.60
CA TYR A 599 4.33 17.66 -6.00
C TYR A 599 4.10 16.20 -5.66
N ASP A 600 4.46 15.33 -6.60
CA ASP A 600 4.40 13.88 -6.48
C ASP A 600 5.78 13.25 -6.64
N LEU A 601 6.07 12.26 -5.81
CA LEU A 601 7.25 11.42 -5.93
C LEU A 601 6.88 10.12 -6.64
N VAL A 602 7.52 9.91 -7.79
CA VAL A 602 7.34 8.75 -8.66
C VAL A 602 8.58 7.88 -8.58
N LEU A 603 8.38 6.57 -8.52
CA LEU A 603 9.42 5.56 -8.59
C LEU A 603 9.03 4.53 -9.66
N ASN A 604 9.82 4.42 -10.72
CA ASN A 604 9.64 3.40 -11.76
C ASN A 604 8.22 3.38 -12.37
N GLY A 605 7.65 4.56 -12.64
CA GLY A 605 6.29 4.70 -13.18
C GLY A 605 5.17 4.53 -12.16
N VAL A 606 5.50 4.49 -10.86
CA VAL A 606 4.53 4.33 -9.78
C VAL A 606 4.65 5.50 -8.82
N GLU A 607 3.54 6.21 -8.59
CA GLU A 607 3.41 7.22 -7.54
C GLU A 607 3.57 6.55 -6.17
N ILE A 608 4.59 6.96 -5.41
CA ILE A 608 4.88 6.45 -4.06
C ILE A 608 4.51 7.45 -2.95
N GLY A 609 4.26 8.71 -3.31
CA GLY A 609 3.70 9.69 -2.40
C GLY A 609 3.46 11.04 -3.08
N GLY A 610 2.68 11.88 -2.42
CA GLY A 610 2.21 13.15 -2.95
C GLY A 610 1.93 14.16 -1.85
N GLY A 611 2.08 15.44 -2.18
CA GLY A 611 2.07 16.52 -1.21
C GLY A 611 1.90 17.89 -1.83
N SER A 612 1.72 18.91 -1.02
CA SER A 612 1.67 20.28 -1.52
C SER A 612 2.00 21.30 -0.44
N VAL A 613 2.35 22.50 -0.90
CA VAL A 613 2.25 23.70 -0.07
C VAL A 613 0.78 24.05 0.13
N ARG A 614 0.41 24.43 1.35
CA ARG A 614 -0.98 24.73 1.72
C ARG A 614 -1.30 26.21 1.59
N VAL A 615 -2.56 26.51 1.30
CA VAL A 615 -3.10 27.86 1.49
C VAL A 615 -3.08 28.17 2.99
N HIS A 616 -2.39 29.25 3.36
CA HIS A 616 -2.35 29.74 4.73
C HIS A 616 -3.18 31.01 4.93
N ASP A 617 -3.67 31.62 3.83
CA ASP A 617 -4.58 32.77 3.86
C ASP A 617 -6.04 32.29 3.91
N ALA A 618 -6.73 32.59 5.02
CA ALA A 618 -8.12 32.23 5.22
C ALA A 618 -9.05 32.80 4.15
N HIS A 619 -8.83 34.03 3.69
CA HIS A 619 -9.67 34.66 2.67
C HIS A 619 -9.50 34.00 1.31
N MET A 620 -8.27 33.59 0.96
CA MET A 620 -8.02 32.82 -0.25
C MET A 620 -8.67 31.43 -0.17
N GLN A 621 -8.55 30.75 0.96
CA GLN A 621 -9.15 29.43 1.16
C GLN A 621 -10.69 29.49 1.07
N ASP A 622 -11.29 30.53 1.66
CA ASP A 622 -12.72 30.82 1.56
C ASP A 622 -13.16 31.09 0.12
N TYR A 623 -12.39 31.89 -0.63
CA TYR A 623 -12.64 32.15 -2.05
C TYR A 623 -12.60 30.87 -2.89
N ILE A 624 -11.61 29.99 -2.65
CA ILE A 624 -11.51 28.69 -3.32
C ILE A 624 -12.76 27.85 -3.04
N PHE A 625 -13.18 27.75 -1.78
CA PHE A 625 -14.38 26.98 -1.40
C PHE A 625 -15.67 27.55 -2.00
N SER A 626 -15.91 28.84 -1.85
CA SER A 626 -17.21 29.43 -2.16
C SER A 626 -17.33 29.87 -3.62
N LYS A 627 -16.26 30.33 -4.27
CA LYS A 627 -16.32 30.87 -5.65
C LYS A 627 -15.85 29.89 -6.71
N ILE A 628 -14.81 29.11 -6.43
CA ILE A 628 -14.25 28.17 -7.41
C ILE A 628 -14.95 26.82 -7.33
N LEU A 629 -14.90 26.18 -6.15
CA LEU A 629 -15.51 24.87 -5.91
C LEU A 629 -17.03 24.94 -5.69
N GLN A 630 -17.55 26.12 -5.36
CA GLN A 630 -18.98 26.39 -5.16
C GLN A 630 -19.62 25.45 -4.13
N LEU A 631 -18.89 25.20 -3.03
CA LEU A 631 -19.40 24.41 -1.91
C LEU A 631 -20.59 25.12 -1.25
N THR A 632 -21.59 24.35 -0.84
CA THR A 632 -22.67 24.88 0.01
C THR A 632 -22.16 25.13 1.43
N GLU A 633 -22.90 25.90 2.23
CA GLU A 633 -22.55 26.13 3.64
C GLU A 633 -22.49 24.81 4.42
N GLU A 634 -23.34 23.83 4.10
CA GLU A 634 -23.29 22.50 4.70
C GLU A 634 -22.00 21.74 4.32
N GLU A 635 -21.57 21.81 3.05
CA GLU A 635 -20.34 21.18 2.54
C GLU A 635 -19.08 21.85 3.10
N LYS A 636 -19.16 23.15 3.38
CA LYS A 636 -18.06 23.95 3.93
C LYS A 636 -17.94 23.82 5.45
N SER A 637 -19.05 23.66 6.16
CA SER A 637 -19.08 23.62 7.64
C SER A 637 -18.13 22.61 8.32
N PRO A 638 -17.75 21.45 7.71
CA PRO A 638 -16.74 20.58 8.29
C PRO A 638 -15.34 21.22 8.35
N PHE A 639 -15.09 22.31 7.62
CA PHE A 639 -13.80 22.99 7.54
C PHE A 639 -13.76 24.31 8.33
N ASP A 640 -14.83 24.69 9.04
CA ASP A 640 -14.92 25.96 9.78
C ASP A 640 -13.79 26.10 10.81
N GLN A 641 -13.48 25.03 11.55
CA GLN A 641 -12.36 25.07 12.50
C GLN A 641 -11.01 25.30 11.84
N LEU A 642 -10.83 24.82 10.60
CA LEU A 642 -9.59 25.01 9.85
C LEU A 642 -9.52 26.45 9.32
N LEU A 643 -10.61 26.97 8.74
CA LEU A 643 -10.68 28.36 8.29
C LEU A 643 -10.39 29.34 9.44
N HIS A 644 -10.99 29.10 10.60
CA HIS A 644 -10.73 29.91 11.79
C HIS A 644 -9.28 29.78 12.27
N ALA A 645 -8.70 28.59 12.24
CA ALA A 645 -7.29 28.39 12.57
C ALA A 645 -6.34 29.15 11.62
N LEU A 646 -6.69 29.25 10.32
CA LEU A 646 -5.95 30.07 9.35
C LEU A 646 -5.99 31.56 9.73
N GLU A 647 -7.17 32.07 10.12
CA GLU A 647 -7.36 33.47 10.58
C GLU A 647 -6.56 33.79 11.85
N CYS A 648 -6.28 32.78 12.69
CA CYS A 648 -5.51 32.93 13.92
C CYS A 648 -4.00 33.11 13.71
N GLY A 649 -3.56 33.34 12.46
CA GLY A 649 -2.16 33.57 12.12
C GLY A 649 -1.40 32.29 11.76
N ALA A 650 -2.01 31.44 10.94
CA ALA A 650 -1.35 30.22 10.47
C ALA A 650 -0.05 30.53 9.69
N PRO A 651 1.05 29.81 9.95
CA PRO A 651 2.28 30.00 9.19
C PRO A 651 2.12 29.43 7.76
N PRO A 652 2.94 29.89 6.79
CA PRO A 652 3.13 29.17 5.54
C PRO A 652 3.56 27.73 5.85
N HIS A 653 2.89 26.74 5.29
CA HIS A 653 3.16 25.34 5.62
C HIS A 653 2.93 24.44 4.41
N GLY A 654 3.47 23.23 4.49
CA GLY A 654 3.33 22.23 3.45
C GLY A 654 3.60 20.85 4.01
N GLY A 655 3.19 19.84 3.25
CA GLY A 655 3.43 18.46 3.66
C GLY A 655 3.43 17.49 2.51
N ILE A 656 3.60 16.22 2.87
CA ILE A 656 3.61 15.09 1.93
C ILE A 656 3.16 13.82 2.66
N ALA A 657 2.49 12.94 1.95
CA ALA A 657 2.16 11.60 2.42
C ALA A 657 2.80 10.55 1.51
N LEU A 658 3.55 9.61 2.09
CA LEU A 658 4.09 8.45 1.36
C LEU A 658 3.22 7.22 1.61
N GLY A 659 2.85 6.51 0.55
CA GLY A 659 2.11 5.25 0.64
C GLY A 659 2.99 4.13 1.17
N PHE A 660 2.99 3.91 2.49
CA PHE A 660 3.93 2.98 3.13
C PHE A 660 3.74 1.53 2.67
N ASP A 661 2.50 1.10 2.45
CA ASP A 661 2.22 -0.25 1.94
C ASP A 661 2.78 -0.47 0.52
N ARG A 662 2.68 0.55 -0.33
CA ARG A 662 3.20 0.53 -1.69
C ARG A 662 4.73 0.58 -1.71
N LEU A 663 5.32 1.47 -0.90
CA LEU A 663 6.76 1.54 -0.70
C LEU A 663 7.32 0.19 -0.24
N MET A 664 6.66 -0.46 0.71
CA MET A 664 7.07 -1.78 1.19
C MET A 664 6.92 -2.87 0.14
N ALA A 665 5.86 -2.85 -0.69
CA ALA A 665 5.73 -3.81 -1.78
C ALA A 665 6.89 -3.70 -2.79
N ILE A 666 7.33 -2.47 -3.09
CA ILE A 666 8.49 -2.22 -3.95
C ILE A 666 9.78 -2.75 -3.30
N LEU A 667 10.06 -2.39 -2.05
CA LEU A 667 11.25 -2.86 -1.30
C LEU A 667 11.27 -4.39 -1.11
N CYS A 668 10.11 -5.01 -0.97
CA CYS A 668 9.99 -6.46 -0.86
C CYS A 668 9.88 -7.17 -2.23
N LYS A 669 9.85 -6.41 -3.33
CA LYS A 669 9.72 -6.93 -4.70
C LYS A 669 8.48 -7.81 -4.88
N THR A 670 7.37 -7.41 -4.27
CA THR A 670 6.08 -8.12 -4.32
C THR A 670 5.13 -7.50 -5.35
N GLN A 671 4.32 -8.33 -6.00
CA GLN A 671 3.34 -7.86 -6.98
C GLN A 671 2.10 -7.21 -6.36
N SER A 672 1.80 -7.52 -5.08
CA SER A 672 0.67 -6.95 -4.36
C SER A 672 1.12 -6.44 -2.99
N ILE A 673 0.48 -5.36 -2.54
CA ILE A 673 0.63 -4.84 -1.18
C ILE A 673 0.12 -5.83 -0.12
N ARG A 674 -0.72 -6.81 -0.50
CA ARG A 674 -1.21 -7.87 0.40
C ARG A 674 -0.09 -8.74 0.97
N ASP A 675 1.04 -8.85 0.27
CA ASP A 675 2.19 -9.65 0.73
C ASP A 675 3.08 -8.91 1.74
N VAL A 676 2.82 -7.62 1.98
CA VAL A 676 3.50 -6.81 3.00
C VAL A 676 2.56 -6.36 4.13
N ILE A 677 1.31 -6.80 4.09
CA ILE A 677 0.29 -6.61 5.13
C ILE A 677 0.07 -7.94 5.84
N ALA A 678 0.05 -7.94 7.17
CA ALA A 678 -0.09 -9.16 7.96
C ALA A 678 -1.42 -9.88 7.66
N PHE A 679 -2.53 -9.15 7.75
CA PHE A 679 -3.90 -9.65 7.54
C PHE A 679 -4.63 -8.76 6.52
N PRO A 680 -4.38 -8.93 5.21
CA PRO A 680 -5.01 -8.14 4.18
C PRO A 680 -6.46 -8.56 3.93
N LYS A 681 -7.26 -7.64 3.39
CA LYS A 681 -8.59 -7.92 2.84
C LYS A 681 -8.48 -8.42 1.39
N SER A 682 -9.46 -9.21 0.97
CA SER A 682 -9.63 -9.66 -0.41
C SER A 682 -9.95 -8.50 -1.36
N GLY A 683 -10.03 -8.77 -2.67
CA GLY A 683 -10.40 -7.78 -3.68
C GLY A 683 -11.77 -7.13 -3.44
N ASN A 684 -12.68 -7.80 -2.75
CA ASN A 684 -14.02 -7.28 -2.46
C ASN A 684 -14.09 -6.64 -1.05
N GLY A 685 -12.95 -6.33 -0.42
CA GLY A 685 -12.89 -5.76 0.93
C GLY A 685 -13.22 -6.74 2.06
N THR A 686 -13.43 -8.02 1.76
CA THR A 686 -13.76 -9.04 2.77
C THR A 686 -12.52 -9.67 3.39
N ASP A 687 -12.61 -10.00 4.67
CA ASP A 687 -11.63 -10.78 5.41
C ASP A 687 -12.10 -12.24 5.53
N PRO A 688 -11.50 -13.18 4.80
CA PRO A 688 -11.92 -14.58 4.85
C PRO A 688 -11.43 -15.31 6.11
N LEU A 689 -10.41 -14.80 6.82
CA LEU A 689 -9.89 -15.38 8.06
C LEU A 689 -10.85 -15.04 9.22
N PHE A 690 -11.12 -13.76 9.41
CA PHE A 690 -11.99 -13.27 10.48
C PHE A 690 -13.48 -13.26 10.09
N LYS A 691 -13.79 -13.66 8.85
CA LYS A 691 -15.16 -13.69 8.29
C LYS A 691 -15.84 -12.34 8.42
N SER A 692 -15.12 -11.28 8.02
CA SER A 692 -15.56 -9.89 8.10
C SER A 692 -15.78 -9.29 6.71
N PRO A 693 -16.70 -8.31 6.55
CA PRO A 693 -17.69 -7.88 7.52
C PRO A 693 -18.69 -9.00 7.87
N SER A 694 -19.35 -8.89 9.03
CA SER A 694 -20.34 -9.86 9.51
C SER A 694 -21.65 -9.16 9.88
N THR A 695 -22.75 -9.92 9.91
CA THR A 695 -24.04 -9.39 10.33
C THR A 695 -24.10 -9.26 11.85
N VAL A 696 -24.81 -8.22 12.33
CA VAL A 696 -25.11 -8.02 13.75
C VAL A 696 -26.58 -8.29 14.04
N LYS A 697 -26.90 -8.56 15.31
CA LYS A 697 -28.29 -8.79 15.74
C LYS A 697 -29.09 -7.49 15.69
N GLU A 698 -30.38 -7.55 15.37
CA GLU A 698 -31.26 -6.37 15.28
C GLU A 698 -31.29 -5.55 16.58
N ALA A 699 -31.29 -6.22 17.74
CA ALA A 699 -31.23 -5.54 19.04
C ALA A 699 -29.99 -4.65 19.21
N MET A 700 -28.88 -4.97 18.52
CA MET A 700 -27.69 -4.11 18.50
C MET A 700 -27.92 -2.89 17.60
N LEU A 701 -28.51 -3.06 16.42
CA LEU A 701 -28.82 -1.93 15.51
C LEU A 701 -29.72 -0.88 16.17
N HIS A 702 -30.73 -1.32 16.93
CA HIS A 702 -31.62 -0.42 17.67
C HIS A 702 -30.89 0.48 18.69
N GLN A 703 -29.81 0.00 19.31
CA GLN A 703 -29.02 0.82 20.25
C GLN A 703 -28.33 2.01 19.56
N TYR A 704 -28.12 1.92 18.25
CA TYR A 704 -27.54 2.97 17.42
C TYR A 704 -28.60 3.77 16.65
N GLY A 705 -29.90 3.54 16.90
CA GLY A 705 -30.98 4.16 16.13
C GLY A 705 -31.01 3.73 14.65
N LEU A 706 -30.43 2.55 14.34
CA LEU A 706 -30.38 2.01 12.99
C LEU A 706 -31.42 0.91 12.80
N ARG A 707 -31.91 0.79 11.57
CA ARG A 707 -32.75 -0.32 11.11
C ARG A 707 -32.28 -0.74 9.74
N SER A 708 -32.11 -2.04 9.52
CA SER A 708 -31.82 -2.55 8.18
C SER A 708 -33.00 -2.26 7.27
N ARG A 709 -32.76 -1.53 6.17
CA ARG A 709 -33.72 -1.52 5.06
C ARG A 709 -33.48 -2.85 4.33
N GLY A 710 -34.45 -3.76 4.40
CA GLY A 710 -34.40 -4.99 3.59
C GLY A 710 -34.11 -4.65 2.13
N THR A 711 -33.60 -5.61 1.35
CA THR A 711 -33.35 -5.45 -0.08
C THR A 711 -34.65 -5.17 -0.83
N GLU A 712 -35.11 -3.92 -0.82
CA GLU A 712 -35.99 -3.40 -1.85
C GLU A 712 -35.13 -3.25 -3.10
N GLN A 713 -35.40 -4.09 -4.11
CA GLN A 713 -34.89 -3.91 -5.46
C GLN A 713 -35.23 -2.48 -5.89
N LYS A 714 -34.20 -1.64 -6.04
CA LYS A 714 -34.30 -0.40 -6.79
C LYS A 714 -34.22 -0.70 -8.28
#